data_AF-A0A1Y3TPV1-F1
#
_entry.id   AF-A0A1Y3TPV1-F1
#
_cell.length_a   1.000
_cell.length_b   1.000
_cell.length_c   1.000
_cell.angle_alpha   90.00
_cell.angle_beta   90.00
_cell.angle_gamma   90.00
#
_symmetry.space_group_name_H-M   'P 1'
#
loop_
_entity.id
_entity.type
_entity.pdbx_description
1 polymer ?
#
loop_
_entity_poly.entity_id
_entity_poly.type
_entity_poly.pdbx_seq_one_letter_code
_entity_poly.pdbx_strand_id
1 'polypeptide(L)'
;MARTKKQSVLKQLYFRSFIILVVIPLLVVFIGAFSIVSYLIRAASIETIDAFQESVASVLQTDVRTASLQLSHFVYVNDGEFPAMAAQVYDSAGTVQYYTTSQQLERAFHTAMTPSEDILGGMFYMRDGGSIYMNKEIMLTSSEVRAASWYTAAQASPNQVRIGGYDTSRVRLTYPGQKNNVFVLVTAMALDRSVDKSNPIDLMAFFTATQAGDVIRRARGRSELGSTVLLDETGQVLYGDFGSDALRDFFSQHAGEFTPGSKSLRAPLRPDGSTAGFLFRTRSIPDTGWTVVTFVEERLLTQGFQMVGGLLLLVVALLLGLFCVFSLYFLNAIVVPVQTVVQGMRQLENNNLDVQVQPSGHQEIRDLMDSFNQMVLSLKNMLAINAEAQRRKHTAEMQALQSQINPHFVVNSLNSIRFMAQVAGYDGIRDMAAAFSVQNFPQVAQRYGGEVRERMQRPMLELVRQIPRLSNHGVIRAIDPSYYELYYRVSDPLRVQSTVDLAVRQIQHVWKDMMNLEVAVGVSEMIPHTEAVQAARQCAGLCALAQLRGPGSICTQWRYGALAGLCAREAPACAPLLDALRGDNPQELQREAAAWFVGLRGESGESHTGRCAALLAGLSHRLAQYGQSLGAILPEQPDLLGALQQMESARERELWLHGILRRVRTACTAGASQAQPDVMFNKPFTLSRFKDYLLDLSDTEAAKNNTLAAGYAVDGKILGVPMTAGYEYVYYWKDMFEEAGVEVPTTWGDFQAAATKLQDHFGASDPDFMAIALGAKDEWPGYPFMEFMPALVNGNGQNWNDMAKVDAPFAEGTDINIAYHRIYDLFTSGVFGKDPLGLGNDQATALFAQKKAAIIALGDLGLQNIENGAESIDQLGAFYLPVRESESKPFRYIVQGDSFMGVTTHSKNPELARAFIEWFYSEDWYPGYIAYISSASSMSNFPKDKAPVLAEADAAQPDGKMVMYDGGGDDFTAIQNEIAFDYKKLGAQMFTDGFDLDATLADLDTKWAAARAKLGIQ
;
A
#
# COMPACT_ATOMS: atom_id res chain seq x y z
N MET A 1 23.52 -0.41 -70.77
CA MET A 1 24.03 -0.06 -69.41
C MET A 1 23.15 0.92 -68.60
N ALA A 2 22.35 1.81 -69.21
CA ALA A 2 21.53 2.78 -68.45
C ALA A 2 20.23 2.23 -67.80
N ARG A 3 19.66 1.13 -68.32
CA ARG A 3 18.38 0.54 -67.87
C ARG A 3 18.46 -0.18 -66.52
N THR A 4 19.52 -0.94 -66.26
CA THR A 4 19.78 -1.63 -64.98
C THR A 4 20.06 -0.66 -63.83
N LYS A 5 20.54 0.56 -64.14
CA LYS A 5 20.85 1.60 -63.14
C LYS A 5 19.59 2.24 -62.54
N LYS A 6 18.47 2.36 -63.28
CA LYS A 6 17.22 2.98 -62.78
C LYS A 6 16.39 2.06 -61.87
N GLN A 7 16.38 0.75 -62.12
CA GLN A 7 15.69 -0.22 -61.25
C GLN A 7 16.37 -0.39 -59.88
N SER A 8 17.71 -0.25 -59.80
CA SER A 8 18.41 -0.33 -58.50
C SER A 8 18.14 0.89 -57.61
N VAL A 9 17.90 2.07 -58.21
CA VAL A 9 17.63 3.33 -57.49
C VAL A 9 16.32 3.28 -56.72
N LEU A 10 15.24 2.72 -57.29
CA LEU A 10 13.95 2.65 -56.58
C LEU A 10 13.99 1.65 -55.42
N LYS A 11 14.65 0.49 -55.62
CA LYS A 11 14.85 -0.48 -54.52
C LYS A 11 15.64 0.16 -53.38
N GLN A 12 16.73 0.86 -53.69
CA GLN A 12 17.52 1.59 -52.71
C GLN A 12 16.73 2.71 -52.03
N LEU A 13 15.88 3.43 -52.76
CA LEU A 13 15.05 4.50 -52.21
C LEU A 13 14.01 3.95 -51.22
N TYR A 14 13.32 2.88 -51.58
CA TYR A 14 12.32 2.23 -50.74
C TYR A 14 12.93 1.67 -49.44
N PHE A 15 14.06 0.95 -49.52
CA PHE A 15 14.75 0.45 -48.31
C PHE A 15 15.29 1.59 -47.44
N ARG A 16 15.84 2.66 -48.03
CA ARG A 16 16.29 3.84 -47.28
C ARG A 16 15.11 4.52 -46.57
N SER A 17 13.99 4.72 -47.26
CA SER A 17 12.78 5.28 -46.67
C SER A 17 12.25 4.41 -45.55
N PHE A 18 12.24 3.08 -45.70
CA PHE A 18 11.82 2.17 -44.64
C PHE A 18 12.73 2.21 -43.41
N ILE A 19 14.05 2.18 -43.61
CA ILE A 19 15.01 2.28 -42.51
C ILE A 19 14.81 3.60 -41.75
N ILE A 20 14.64 4.71 -42.46
CA ILE A 20 14.49 6.04 -41.85
C ILE A 20 13.13 6.23 -41.18
N LEU A 21 12.04 5.74 -41.77
CA LEU A 21 10.67 5.99 -41.28
C LEU A 21 10.16 4.95 -40.29
N VAL A 22 10.72 3.74 -40.27
CA VAL A 22 10.21 2.65 -39.44
C VAL A 22 11.29 2.12 -38.51
N VAL A 23 12.44 1.70 -39.04
CA VAL A 23 13.48 1.03 -38.22
C VAL A 23 14.09 2.00 -37.21
N ILE A 24 14.52 3.18 -37.65
CA ILE A 24 15.14 4.18 -36.75
C ILE A 24 14.15 4.63 -35.67
N PRO A 25 12.90 5.05 -35.97
CA PRO A 25 11.94 5.44 -34.94
C PRO A 25 11.62 4.31 -33.96
N LEU A 26 11.45 3.07 -34.45
CA LEU A 26 11.17 1.92 -33.59
C LEU A 26 12.34 1.64 -32.65
N LEU A 27 13.58 1.71 -33.13
CA LEU A 27 14.77 1.55 -32.30
C LEU A 27 14.91 2.70 -31.28
N VAL A 28 14.62 3.94 -31.68
CA VAL A 28 14.63 5.10 -30.76
C VAL A 28 13.59 4.93 -29.67
N VAL A 29 12.36 4.51 -30.01
CA VAL A 29 11.30 4.22 -29.04
C VAL A 29 11.71 3.07 -28.11
N PHE A 30 12.28 1.99 -28.66
CA PHE A 30 12.73 0.85 -27.85
C PHE A 30 13.86 1.24 -26.89
N ILE A 31 14.91 1.92 -27.37
CA ILE A 31 16.02 2.37 -26.54
C ILE A 31 15.52 3.37 -25.49
N GLY A 32 14.63 4.29 -25.88
CA GLY A 32 14.01 5.24 -24.97
C GLY A 32 13.20 4.55 -23.87
N ALA A 33 12.30 3.64 -24.24
CA ALA A 33 11.48 2.87 -23.30
C ALA A 33 12.34 2.01 -22.38
N PHE A 34 13.34 1.31 -22.92
CA PHE A 34 14.27 0.50 -22.13
C PHE A 34 15.06 1.35 -21.12
N SER A 35 15.49 2.56 -21.53
CA SER A 35 16.18 3.51 -20.66
C SER A 35 15.25 4.05 -19.57
N ILE A 36 14.01 4.38 -19.91
CA ILE A 36 12.99 4.86 -18.96
C ILE A 36 12.66 3.78 -17.94
N VAL A 37 12.42 2.54 -18.38
CA VAL A 37 12.09 1.45 -17.45
C VAL A 37 13.28 1.10 -16.56
N SER A 38 14.50 1.09 -17.11
CA SER A 38 15.72 0.92 -16.30
C SER A 38 15.85 2.02 -15.23
N TYR A 39 15.51 3.26 -15.60
CA TYR A 39 15.48 4.39 -14.67
C TYR A 39 14.39 4.24 -13.61
N LEU A 40 13.17 3.85 -14.00
CA LEU A 40 12.04 3.64 -13.08
C LEU A 40 12.32 2.53 -12.07
N ILE A 41 12.89 1.40 -12.49
CA ILE A 41 13.26 0.31 -11.58
C ILE A 41 14.30 0.80 -10.58
N ARG A 42 15.34 1.52 -11.05
CA ARG A 42 16.35 2.09 -10.16
C ARG A 42 15.74 3.07 -9.15
N ALA A 43 14.83 3.93 -9.59
CA ALA A 43 14.12 4.87 -8.73
C ALA A 43 13.24 4.14 -7.69
N ALA A 44 12.51 3.10 -8.11
CA ALA A 44 11.66 2.29 -7.24
C ALA A 44 12.49 1.52 -6.19
N SER A 45 13.65 0.96 -6.57
CA SER A 45 14.55 0.31 -5.61
C SER A 45 15.09 1.30 -4.59
N ILE A 46 15.42 2.53 -5.00
CA ILE A 46 15.83 3.59 -4.08
C ILE A 46 14.69 3.91 -3.11
N GLU A 47 13.47 4.15 -3.59
CA GLU A 47 12.31 4.43 -2.74
C GLU A 47 11.99 3.28 -1.76
N THR A 48 12.15 2.04 -2.20
CA THR A 48 11.98 0.86 -1.33
C THR A 48 13.03 0.83 -0.21
N ILE A 49 14.28 1.16 -0.52
CA ILE A 49 15.35 1.29 0.48
C ILE A 49 15.10 2.48 1.42
N ASP A 50 14.57 3.62 0.93
CA ASP A 50 14.17 4.75 1.80
C ASP A 50 13.16 4.30 2.84
N ALA A 51 12.06 3.71 2.37
CA ALA A 51 10.93 3.32 3.21
C ALA A 51 11.39 2.30 4.24
N PHE A 52 12.26 1.36 3.83
CA PHE A 52 12.87 0.41 4.74
C PHE A 52 13.77 1.09 5.79
N GLN A 53 14.67 1.99 5.39
CA GLN A 53 15.53 2.70 6.33
C GLN A 53 14.74 3.65 7.25
N GLU A 54 13.66 4.26 6.78
CA GLU A 54 12.71 5.04 7.58
C GLU A 54 12.03 4.15 8.63
N SER A 55 11.58 2.97 8.24
CA SER A 55 11.00 2.00 9.17
C SER A 55 11.99 1.59 10.25
N VAL A 56 13.24 1.26 9.88
CA VAL A 56 14.32 0.94 10.84
C VAL A 56 14.59 2.12 11.77
N ALA A 57 14.71 3.34 11.22
CA ALA A 57 14.99 4.54 12.01
C ALA A 57 13.85 4.87 12.98
N SER A 58 12.59 4.76 12.53
CA SER A 58 11.40 5.03 13.34
C SER A 58 11.24 4.03 14.49
N VAL A 59 11.43 2.73 14.20
CA VAL A 59 11.41 1.68 15.24
C VAL A 59 12.54 1.91 16.24
N LEU A 60 13.76 2.15 15.76
CA LEU A 60 14.90 2.35 16.66
C LEU A 60 14.76 3.61 17.51
N GLN A 61 14.23 4.71 16.95
CA GLN A 61 13.96 5.92 17.71
C GLN A 61 12.91 5.68 18.81
N THR A 62 11.89 4.85 18.51
CA THR A 62 10.88 4.43 19.48
C THR A 62 11.48 3.56 20.58
N ASP A 63 12.32 2.58 20.22
CA ASP A 63 13.02 1.71 21.17
C ASP A 63 13.95 2.53 22.08
N VAL A 64 14.74 3.44 21.50
CA VAL A 64 15.64 4.36 22.23
C VAL A 64 14.86 5.23 23.20
N ARG A 65 13.76 5.85 22.74
CA ARG A 65 12.93 6.71 23.58
C ARG A 65 12.31 5.93 24.73
N THR A 66 11.76 4.76 24.45
CA THR A 66 11.09 3.90 25.44
C THR A 66 12.09 3.41 26.49
N ALA A 67 13.22 2.84 26.07
CA ALA A 67 14.26 2.37 26.98
C ALA A 67 14.86 3.52 27.81
N SER A 68 15.06 4.69 27.22
CA SER A 68 15.58 5.87 27.94
C SER A 68 14.59 6.36 29.00
N LEU A 69 13.29 6.38 28.67
CA LEU A 69 12.24 6.72 29.63
C LEU A 69 12.15 5.69 30.75
N GLN A 70 12.25 4.39 30.44
CA GLN A 70 12.25 3.32 31.45
C GLN A 70 13.42 3.46 32.42
N LEU A 71 14.65 3.67 31.93
CA LEU A 71 15.82 3.89 32.78
C LEU A 71 15.66 5.14 33.64
N SER A 72 15.22 6.25 33.05
CA SER A 72 14.99 7.49 33.79
C SER A 72 13.89 7.33 34.85
N HIS A 73 12.76 6.71 34.50
CA HIS A 73 11.65 6.46 35.40
C HIS A 73 12.08 5.58 36.59
N PHE A 74 12.86 4.53 36.31
CA PHE A 74 13.41 3.66 37.35
C PHE A 74 14.29 4.44 38.33
N VAL A 75 15.13 5.33 37.83
CA VAL A 75 16.04 6.12 38.68
C VAL A 75 15.28 7.16 39.53
N TYR A 76 14.26 7.84 38.96
CA TYR A 76 13.69 9.05 39.57
C TYR A 76 12.33 8.89 40.26
N VAL A 77 11.46 7.97 39.85
CA VAL A 77 10.05 7.99 40.31
C VAL A 77 9.86 7.60 41.77
N ASN A 78 10.83 6.92 42.37
CA ASN A 78 10.83 6.60 43.81
C ASN A 78 11.96 7.33 44.57
N ASP A 79 12.26 8.59 44.23
CA ASP A 79 13.23 9.43 44.96
C ASP A 79 14.62 8.77 45.19
N GLY A 80 15.07 7.95 44.22
CA GLY A 80 16.35 7.23 44.30
C GLY A 80 16.34 5.97 45.17
N GLU A 81 15.17 5.44 45.55
CA GLU A 81 15.05 4.21 46.35
C GLU A 81 15.68 2.99 45.65
N PHE A 82 15.53 2.81 44.34
CA PHE A 82 16.11 1.64 43.67
C PHE A 82 17.64 1.66 43.61
N PRO A 83 18.31 2.79 43.29
CA PRO A 83 19.75 2.93 43.53
C PRO A 83 20.16 2.65 44.99
N ALA A 84 19.39 3.11 45.97
CA ALA A 84 19.67 2.84 47.39
C ALA A 84 19.54 1.34 47.74
N MET A 85 18.53 0.66 47.20
CA MET A 85 18.38 -0.79 47.32
C MET A 85 19.56 -1.52 46.68
N ALA A 86 20.01 -1.10 45.50
CA ALA A 86 21.18 -1.68 44.85
C ALA A 86 22.47 -1.49 45.67
N ALA A 87 22.70 -0.30 46.24
CA ALA A 87 23.80 -0.07 47.18
C ALA A 87 23.74 -1.02 48.39
N GLN A 88 22.55 -1.21 48.97
CA GLN A 88 22.35 -2.13 50.10
C GLN A 88 22.62 -3.59 49.73
N VAL A 89 22.19 -4.03 48.53
CA VAL A 89 22.52 -5.36 48.01
C VAL A 89 24.04 -5.54 47.92
N TYR A 90 24.77 -4.52 47.46
CA TYR A 90 26.23 -4.56 47.33
C TYR A 90 26.91 -4.70 48.69
N ASP A 91 26.53 -3.86 49.65
CA ASP A 91 27.10 -3.86 51.01
C ASP A 91 26.82 -5.16 51.77
N SER A 92 25.69 -5.81 51.46
CA SER A 92 25.29 -7.08 52.07
C SER A 92 25.95 -8.31 51.44
N ALA A 93 26.80 -8.16 50.42
CA ALA A 93 27.46 -9.27 49.72
C ALA A 93 28.20 -10.20 50.70
N GLY A 94 27.94 -11.51 50.58
CA GLY A 94 28.52 -12.53 51.46
C GLY A 94 27.85 -12.69 52.84
N THR A 95 26.77 -11.95 53.11
CA THR A 95 25.95 -12.11 54.32
C THR A 95 24.64 -12.86 54.04
N VAL A 96 23.97 -13.34 55.09
CA VAL A 96 22.62 -13.95 54.97
C VAL A 96 21.58 -12.96 54.42
N GLN A 97 21.80 -11.65 54.60
CA GLN A 97 20.87 -10.59 54.21
C GLN A 97 20.92 -10.26 52.70
N TYR A 98 21.95 -10.74 52.00
CA TYR A 98 22.13 -10.56 50.56
C TYR A 98 20.93 -11.08 49.76
N TYR A 99 20.51 -12.32 50.01
CA TYR A 99 19.43 -12.97 49.27
C TYR A 99 18.11 -12.22 49.40
N THR A 100 17.76 -11.77 50.61
CA THR A 100 16.51 -11.03 50.85
C THR A 100 16.51 -9.68 50.15
N THR A 101 17.62 -8.94 50.24
CA THR A 101 17.74 -7.60 49.64
C THR A 101 17.78 -7.69 48.11
N SER A 102 18.47 -8.70 47.57
CA SER A 102 18.55 -8.94 46.12
C SER A 102 17.19 -9.29 45.53
N GLN A 103 16.40 -10.15 46.19
CA GLN A 103 15.02 -10.45 45.75
C GLN A 103 14.10 -9.23 45.80
N GLN A 104 14.27 -8.33 46.77
CA GLN A 104 13.49 -7.10 46.85
C GLN A 104 13.79 -6.17 45.66
N LEU A 105 15.07 -5.99 45.35
CA LEU A 105 15.50 -5.20 44.18
C LEU A 105 14.98 -5.80 42.87
N GLU A 106 15.04 -7.12 42.72
CA GLU A 106 14.55 -7.82 41.53
C GLU A 106 13.03 -7.71 41.36
N ARG A 107 12.25 -7.89 42.44
CA ARG A 107 10.79 -7.67 42.42
C ARG A 107 10.42 -6.24 42.09
N ALA A 108 11.14 -5.28 42.67
CA ALA A 108 10.95 -3.87 42.39
C ALA A 108 11.24 -3.55 40.91
N PHE A 109 12.31 -4.14 40.36
CA PHE A 109 12.64 -4.06 38.94
C PHE A 109 11.52 -4.63 38.06
N HIS A 110 11.06 -5.85 38.30
CA HIS A 110 9.97 -6.43 37.51
C HIS A 110 8.66 -5.62 37.60
N THR A 111 8.32 -5.14 38.80
CA THR A 111 7.12 -4.31 39.00
C THR A 111 7.22 -2.99 38.22
N ALA A 112 8.39 -2.34 38.26
CA ALA A 112 8.62 -1.08 37.55
C ALA A 112 8.72 -1.25 36.03
N MET A 113 9.08 -2.45 35.56
CA MET A 113 9.32 -2.73 34.14
C MET A 113 8.17 -3.46 33.44
N THR A 114 7.13 -3.93 34.14
CA THR A 114 5.97 -4.61 33.52
C THR A 114 5.20 -3.63 32.62
N PRO A 115 4.92 -3.95 31.34
CA PRO A 115 5.00 -5.28 30.69
C PRO A 115 6.22 -5.50 29.77
N SER A 116 7.33 -4.78 29.95
CA SER A 116 8.50 -4.82 29.05
C SER A 116 9.30 -6.12 29.15
N GLU A 117 8.97 -7.12 28.32
CA GLU A 117 9.71 -8.39 28.23
C GLU A 117 11.06 -8.26 27.47
N ASP A 118 11.27 -7.15 26.77
CA ASP A 118 12.44 -6.97 25.90
C ASP A 118 13.75 -6.63 26.64
N ILE A 119 13.69 -6.30 27.93
CA ILE A 119 14.89 -5.96 28.73
C ILE A 119 15.62 -7.25 29.12
N LEU A 120 16.80 -7.47 28.53
CA LEU A 120 17.65 -8.62 28.84
C LEU A 120 18.19 -8.56 30.26
N GLY A 121 18.66 -7.40 30.70
CA GLY A 121 19.23 -7.23 32.03
C GLY A 121 19.47 -5.77 32.39
N GLY A 122 19.33 -5.45 33.67
CA GLY A 122 19.70 -4.15 34.23
C GLY A 122 20.92 -4.27 35.13
N MET A 123 21.92 -3.42 34.91
CA MET A 123 23.22 -3.46 35.59
C MET A 123 23.45 -2.18 36.38
N PHE A 124 23.91 -2.32 37.62
CA PHE A 124 24.53 -1.27 38.41
C PHE A 124 26.03 -1.54 38.49
N TYR A 125 26.84 -0.63 37.95
CA TYR A 125 28.30 -0.70 38.04
C TYR A 125 28.78 0.20 39.18
N MET A 126 29.57 -0.39 40.08
CA MET A 126 30.07 0.27 41.29
C MET A 126 31.40 0.98 41.02
N ARG A 127 31.68 2.02 41.81
CA ARG A 127 32.90 2.84 41.65
C ARG A 127 34.18 2.05 41.92
N ASP A 128 34.14 1.07 42.82
CA ASP A 128 35.24 0.17 43.16
C ASP A 128 35.47 -0.95 42.13
N GLY A 129 34.61 -1.06 41.12
CA GLY A 129 34.72 -2.02 40.02
C GLY A 129 33.78 -3.23 40.12
N GLY A 130 33.03 -3.38 41.21
CA GLY A 130 31.98 -4.40 41.32
C GLY A 130 30.74 -4.09 40.48
N SER A 131 29.81 -5.04 40.41
CA SER A 131 28.52 -4.81 39.76
C SER A 131 27.41 -5.63 40.39
N ILE A 132 26.17 -5.15 40.19
CA ILE A 132 24.94 -5.86 40.54
C ILE A 132 24.08 -5.91 39.30
N TYR A 133 23.41 -7.03 39.09
CA TYR A 133 22.48 -7.20 38.00
C TYR A 133 21.05 -7.43 38.50
N MET A 134 20.11 -7.19 37.61
CA MET A 134 18.68 -7.48 37.75
C MET A 134 18.25 -8.20 36.47
N ASN A 135 17.35 -9.19 36.60
CA ASN A 135 16.94 -10.11 35.54
C ASN A 135 18.09 -11.04 35.08
N LYS A 136 18.84 -10.70 34.03
CA LYS A 136 20.01 -11.50 33.58
C LYS A 136 21.31 -10.75 33.79
N GLU A 137 22.33 -11.48 34.22
CA GLU A 137 23.69 -10.97 34.29
C GLU A 137 24.25 -10.70 32.89
N ILE A 138 24.82 -9.51 32.71
CA ILE A 138 25.50 -9.12 31.49
C ILE A 138 27.01 -9.41 31.61
N MET A 139 27.51 -10.28 30.73
CA MET A 139 28.90 -10.79 30.69
C MET A 139 29.93 -9.79 30.15
N LEU A 140 29.79 -8.51 30.46
CA LEU A 140 30.82 -7.52 30.13
C LEU A 140 31.69 -7.29 31.35
N THR A 141 32.99 -7.48 31.19
CA THR A 141 33.96 -7.17 32.25
C THR A 141 33.96 -5.67 32.56
N SER A 142 34.32 -5.30 33.80
CA SER A 142 34.41 -3.89 34.18
C SER A 142 35.38 -3.09 33.28
N SER A 143 36.40 -3.72 32.71
CA SER A 143 37.28 -3.13 31.71
C SER A 143 36.59 -2.86 30.36
N GLU A 144 35.78 -3.79 29.87
CA GLU A 144 35.04 -3.64 28.60
C GLU A 144 33.96 -2.56 28.72
N VAL A 145 33.27 -2.51 29.85
CA VAL A 145 32.28 -1.48 30.17
C VAL A 145 32.94 -0.10 30.20
N ARG A 146 34.03 0.06 30.95
CA ARG A 146 34.75 1.34 31.06
C ARG A 146 35.40 1.79 29.74
N ALA A 147 35.71 0.85 28.84
CA ALA A 147 36.21 1.15 27.50
C ALA A 147 35.10 1.49 26.49
N ALA A 148 33.83 1.21 26.81
CA ALA A 148 32.73 1.46 25.90
C ALA A 148 32.44 2.96 25.72
N SER A 149 32.03 3.34 24.51
CA SER A 149 31.68 4.73 24.17
C SER A 149 30.50 5.26 25.00
N TRP A 150 29.47 4.44 25.19
CA TRP A 150 28.29 4.79 25.98
C TRP A 150 28.63 5.04 27.46
N TYR A 151 29.65 4.39 28.01
CA TYR A 151 30.10 4.60 29.39
C TYR A 151 30.77 5.96 29.55
N THR A 152 31.73 6.27 28.67
CA THR A 152 32.42 7.56 28.69
C THR A 152 31.46 8.72 28.41
N ALA A 153 30.50 8.54 27.50
CA ALA A 153 29.44 9.51 27.24
C ALA A 153 28.55 9.74 28.47
N ALA A 154 28.17 8.69 29.21
CA ALA A 154 27.33 8.80 30.39
C ALA A 154 28.07 9.54 31.53
N GLN A 155 29.35 9.24 31.72
CA GLN A 155 30.20 9.92 32.70
C GLN A 155 30.38 11.41 32.41
N ALA A 156 30.44 11.80 31.14
CA ALA A 156 30.55 13.21 30.73
C ALA A 156 29.26 14.01 30.97
N SER A 157 28.12 13.36 31.19
CA SER A 157 26.83 14.01 31.46
C SER A 157 26.04 13.23 32.50
N PRO A 158 26.40 13.37 33.79
CA PRO A 158 25.67 12.72 34.88
C PRO A 158 24.18 13.04 34.82
N ASN A 159 23.35 12.10 35.27
CA ASN A 159 21.90 12.21 35.30
C ASN A 159 21.23 12.36 33.92
N GLN A 160 21.94 12.10 32.83
CA GLN A 160 21.39 12.02 31.47
C GLN A 160 21.58 10.62 30.91
N VAL A 161 20.57 10.13 30.20
CA VAL A 161 20.66 8.84 29.50
C VAL A 161 21.54 9.00 28.26
N ARG A 162 22.46 8.07 28.09
CA ARG A 162 23.26 7.86 26.88
C ARG A 162 22.97 6.49 26.32
N ILE A 163 23.18 6.34 25.02
CA ILE A 163 22.88 5.11 24.30
C ILE A 163 24.14 4.45 23.77
N GLY A 164 24.08 3.13 23.65
CA GLY A 164 25.08 2.28 23.01
C GLY A 164 24.39 1.07 22.39
N GLY A 165 25.16 0.18 21.78
CA GLY A 165 24.58 -1.03 21.22
C GLY A 165 25.60 -2.14 21.01
N TYR A 166 25.10 -3.36 20.98
CA TYR A 166 25.89 -4.57 20.75
C TYR A 166 25.18 -5.52 19.79
N ASP A 167 25.94 -6.15 18.91
CA ASP A 167 25.49 -7.27 18.09
C ASP A 167 25.84 -8.59 18.78
N THR A 168 24.82 -9.40 19.09
CA THR A 168 25.01 -10.68 19.78
C THR A 168 25.76 -11.71 18.94
N SER A 169 25.93 -11.49 17.64
CA SER A 169 26.80 -12.31 16.78
C SER A 169 28.30 -12.06 17.00
N ARG A 170 28.66 -10.92 17.58
CA ARG A 170 30.06 -10.51 17.82
C ARG A 170 30.45 -10.52 19.29
N VAL A 171 29.51 -10.15 20.15
CA VAL A 171 29.73 -10.04 21.59
C VAL A 171 28.69 -10.90 22.30
N ARG A 172 29.17 -11.84 23.09
CA ARG A 172 28.31 -12.63 23.97
C ARG A 172 27.99 -11.80 25.21
N LEU A 173 26.71 -11.58 25.47
CA LEU A 173 26.27 -10.73 26.58
C LEU A 173 25.64 -11.52 27.72
N THR A 174 25.16 -12.75 27.50
CA THR A 174 24.47 -13.55 28.52
C THR A 174 24.89 -15.04 28.48
N TYR A 175 24.64 -15.78 29.57
CA TYR A 175 24.87 -17.24 29.71
C TYR A 175 24.02 -18.07 28.69
N PRO A 176 24.29 -19.37 28.47
CA PRO A 176 23.77 -20.15 27.32
C PRO A 176 22.25 -20.03 27.11
N GLY A 177 21.82 -19.77 25.86
CA GLY A 177 20.41 -19.52 25.48
C GLY A 177 20.17 -18.21 24.70
N GLN A 178 21.19 -17.38 24.52
CA GLN A 178 21.12 -16.13 23.76
C GLN A 178 20.83 -16.38 22.28
N LYS A 179 19.79 -15.74 21.74
CA LYS A 179 19.52 -15.73 20.29
C LYS A 179 20.70 -15.02 19.59
N ASN A 180 21.35 -15.72 18.65
CA ASN A 180 22.38 -15.13 17.79
C ASN A 180 21.76 -14.06 16.88
N ASN A 181 22.54 -13.02 16.56
CA ASN A 181 22.15 -11.97 15.62
C ASN A 181 20.89 -11.20 16.07
N VAL A 182 20.94 -10.76 17.33
CA VAL A 182 20.01 -9.80 17.94
C VAL A 182 20.77 -8.49 18.12
N PHE A 183 20.09 -7.36 17.87
CA PHE A 183 20.63 -6.07 18.22
C PHE A 183 20.20 -5.74 19.64
N VAL A 184 21.16 -5.45 20.52
CA VAL A 184 20.91 -5.08 21.91
C VAL A 184 21.21 -3.60 22.07
N LEU A 185 20.18 -2.83 22.38
CA LEU A 185 20.26 -1.43 22.74
C LEU A 185 20.73 -1.31 24.20
N VAL A 186 21.74 -0.49 24.45
CA VAL A 186 22.19 -0.13 25.79
C VAL A 186 21.71 1.28 26.09
N THR A 187 21.01 1.48 27.19
CA THR A 187 20.75 2.80 27.76
C THR A 187 21.48 2.90 29.08
N ALA A 188 22.32 3.92 29.25
CA ALA A 188 23.20 4.07 30.41
C ALA A 188 23.11 5.47 31.02
N MET A 189 23.21 5.58 32.34
CA MET A 189 23.16 6.84 33.08
C MET A 189 24.18 6.80 34.23
N ALA A 190 25.09 7.75 34.28
CA ALA A 190 25.94 7.96 35.44
C ALA A 190 25.14 8.71 36.52
N LEU A 191 25.24 8.26 37.78
CA LEU A 191 24.49 8.86 38.89
C LEU A 191 25.38 9.81 39.69
N ASP A 192 24.82 10.93 40.10
CA ASP A 192 25.46 11.85 41.05
C ASP A 192 24.82 11.76 42.45
N ARG A 193 25.35 12.58 43.37
CA ARG A 193 24.91 12.60 44.78
C ARG A 193 23.48 13.09 45.00
N SER A 194 22.81 13.63 43.98
CA SER A 194 21.40 14.03 44.11
C SER A 194 20.46 12.82 44.11
N VAL A 195 20.88 11.73 43.45
CA VAL A 195 20.12 10.49 43.32
C VAL A 195 20.72 9.38 44.19
N ASP A 196 22.03 9.19 44.14
CA ASP A 196 22.75 8.23 44.98
C ASP A 196 23.47 8.95 46.14
N LYS A 197 22.76 9.14 47.25
CA LYS A 197 23.28 9.85 48.43
C LYS A 197 24.51 9.16 49.05
N SER A 198 24.56 7.82 49.00
CA SER A 198 25.68 7.01 49.48
C SER A 198 26.88 7.03 48.53
N ASN A 199 26.63 7.27 47.23
CA ASN A 199 27.60 7.37 46.16
C ASN A 199 28.49 6.11 45.89
N PRO A 200 28.08 4.85 46.15
CA PRO A 200 28.82 3.68 45.69
C PRO A 200 28.62 3.38 44.20
N ILE A 201 27.53 3.86 43.58
CA ILE A 201 27.19 3.57 42.19
C ILE A 201 27.95 4.53 41.26
N ASP A 202 28.61 3.98 40.25
CA ASP A 202 29.27 4.76 39.19
C ASP A 202 28.30 5.00 38.03
N LEU A 203 27.61 3.95 37.58
CA LEU A 203 26.74 3.97 36.42
C LEU A 203 25.67 2.89 36.50
N MET A 204 24.49 3.20 35.96
CA MET A 204 23.42 2.24 35.74
C MET A 204 23.17 2.05 34.23
N ALA A 205 22.91 0.82 33.78
CA ALA A 205 22.60 0.54 32.38
C ALA A 205 21.51 -0.53 32.21
N PHE A 206 20.65 -0.37 31.20
CA PHE A 206 19.75 -1.41 30.70
C PHE A 206 20.22 -1.91 29.35
N PHE A 207 20.08 -3.23 29.15
CA PHE A 207 20.38 -3.93 27.91
C PHE A 207 19.06 -4.49 27.37
N THR A 208 18.56 -3.93 26.27
CA THR A 208 17.23 -4.23 25.73
C THR A 208 17.36 -4.80 24.32
N ALA A 209 16.72 -5.93 24.05
CA ALA A 209 16.60 -6.43 22.67
C ALA A 209 15.71 -5.47 21.87
N THR A 210 16.21 -5.00 20.73
CA THR A 210 15.48 -4.00 19.92
C THR A 210 14.77 -4.65 18.75
N GLN A 211 13.55 -4.17 18.49
CA GLN A 211 12.75 -4.61 17.35
C GLN A 211 13.36 -4.14 16.01
N ALA A 212 14.12 -3.05 16.01
CA ALA A 212 14.85 -2.60 14.82
C ALA A 212 15.85 -3.66 14.32
N GLY A 213 16.48 -4.40 15.24
CA GLY A 213 17.35 -5.53 14.91
C GLY A 213 16.61 -6.65 14.17
N ASP A 214 15.36 -6.89 14.53
CA ASP A 214 14.47 -7.87 13.92
C ASP A 214 14.00 -7.44 12.53
N VAL A 215 13.66 -6.15 12.37
CA VAL A 215 13.32 -5.56 11.06
C VAL A 215 14.48 -5.73 10.08
N ILE A 216 15.71 -5.39 10.51
CA ILE A 216 16.92 -5.59 9.70
C ILE A 216 17.15 -7.07 9.39
N ARG A 217 16.95 -7.96 10.37
CA ARG A 217 17.15 -9.41 10.19
C ARG A 217 16.15 -10.00 9.19
N ARG A 218 14.87 -9.64 9.27
CA ARG A 218 13.81 -10.12 8.35
C ARG A 218 13.98 -9.62 6.92
N ALA A 219 14.67 -8.50 6.73
CA ALA A 219 15.00 -7.98 5.40
C ALA A 219 16.18 -8.70 4.74
N ARG A 220 17.01 -9.44 5.48
CA ARG A 220 18.15 -10.18 4.92
C ARG A 220 17.68 -11.21 3.89
N GLY A 221 18.36 -11.24 2.74
CA GLY A 221 18.05 -12.15 1.64
C GLY A 221 17.10 -11.58 0.58
N ARG A 222 16.47 -10.43 0.82
CA ARG A 222 15.71 -9.72 -0.23
C ARG A 222 16.66 -9.00 -1.18
N SER A 223 16.73 -9.46 -2.43
CA SER A 223 17.67 -8.94 -3.44
C SER A 223 17.51 -7.44 -3.73
N GLU A 224 16.32 -6.89 -3.50
CA GLU A 224 15.97 -5.47 -3.71
C GLU A 224 16.39 -4.54 -2.56
N LEU A 225 16.55 -5.07 -1.34
CA LEU A 225 16.98 -4.32 -0.16
C LEU A 225 18.49 -4.46 0.10
N GLY A 226 19.14 -5.48 -0.46
CA GLY A 226 20.56 -5.72 -0.27
C GLY A 226 20.92 -6.00 1.19
N SER A 227 22.05 -5.48 1.63
CA SER A 227 22.56 -5.64 2.99
C SER A 227 22.49 -4.32 3.75
N THR A 228 22.09 -4.39 5.02
CA THR A 228 21.94 -3.22 5.89
C THR A 228 22.81 -3.34 7.13
N VAL A 229 23.45 -2.23 7.47
CA VAL A 229 24.39 -2.09 8.57
C VAL A 229 24.05 -0.84 9.36
N LEU A 230 24.09 -0.94 10.69
CA LEU A 230 23.94 0.18 11.61
C LEU A 230 25.32 0.62 12.10
N LEU A 231 25.59 1.92 12.02
CA LEU A 231 26.83 2.55 12.46
C LEU A 231 26.58 3.51 13.62
N ASP A 232 27.52 3.60 14.54
CA ASP A 232 27.52 4.61 15.59
C ASP A 232 27.98 5.98 15.08
N GLU A 233 28.03 6.96 15.98
CA GLU A 233 28.49 8.34 15.73
C GLU A 233 29.97 8.44 15.30
N THR A 234 30.76 7.40 15.54
CA THR A 234 32.19 7.32 15.14
C THR A 234 32.39 6.56 13.82
N GLY A 235 31.33 5.96 13.27
CA GLY A 235 31.37 5.11 12.08
C GLY A 235 31.70 3.63 12.38
N GLN A 236 31.73 3.22 13.65
CA GLN A 236 31.90 1.82 14.03
C GLN A 236 30.60 1.04 13.82
N VAL A 237 30.71 -0.22 13.40
CA VAL A 237 29.54 -1.07 13.14
C VAL A 237 28.92 -1.55 14.46
N LEU A 238 27.68 -1.12 14.72
CA LEU A 238 26.86 -1.55 15.85
C LEU A 238 26.12 -2.85 15.57
N TYR A 239 25.56 -3.02 14.37
CA TYR A 239 24.77 -4.20 13.99
C TYR A 239 24.78 -4.44 12.49
N GLY A 240 24.79 -5.72 12.08
CA GLY A 240 24.83 -6.10 10.67
C GLY A 240 26.25 -6.23 10.12
N ASP A 241 26.35 -6.67 8.86
CA ASP A 241 27.61 -7.02 8.21
C ASP A 241 27.70 -6.46 6.78
N PHE A 242 28.87 -5.92 6.43
CA PHE A 242 29.20 -5.50 5.07
C PHE A 242 29.44 -6.70 4.13
N GLY A 243 29.60 -7.90 4.66
CA GLY A 243 29.81 -9.14 3.90
C GLY A 243 31.25 -9.31 3.39
N SER A 244 32.04 -8.25 3.34
CA SER A 244 33.50 -8.31 3.15
C SER A 244 34.20 -7.11 3.80
N ASP A 245 35.43 -7.33 4.28
CA ASP A 245 36.25 -6.26 4.85
C ASP A 245 36.56 -5.17 3.81
N ALA A 246 36.74 -5.56 2.55
CA ALA A 246 36.98 -4.61 1.46
C ALA A 246 35.78 -3.66 1.24
N LEU A 247 34.53 -4.13 1.40
CA LEU A 247 33.33 -3.30 1.31
C LEU A 247 33.26 -2.28 2.45
N ARG A 248 33.61 -2.73 3.66
CA ARG A 248 33.67 -1.90 4.85
C ARG A 248 34.75 -0.82 4.72
N ASP A 249 35.95 -1.19 4.27
CA ASP A 249 37.05 -0.25 4.05
C ASP A 249 36.72 0.78 2.98
N PHE A 250 36.10 0.34 1.88
CA PHE A 250 35.65 1.23 0.81
C PHE A 250 34.62 2.24 1.32
N PHE A 251 33.61 1.77 2.07
CA PHE A 251 32.62 2.65 2.68
C PHE A 251 33.29 3.65 3.64
N SER A 252 34.23 3.19 4.46
CA SER A 252 34.90 4.03 5.46
C SER A 252 35.77 5.12 4.82
N GLN A 253 36.47 4.81 3.73
CA GLN A 253 37.26 5.78 2.96
C GLN A 253 36.39 6.84 2.26
N HIS A 254 35.16 6.49 1.89
CA HIS A 254 34.21 7.39 1.21
C HIS A 254 33.13 7.91 2.17
N ALA A 255 33.27 7.72 3.48
CA ALA A 255 32.28 8.07 4.49
C ALA A 255 31.79 9.52 4.37
N GLY A 256 32.73 10.45 4.14
CA GLY A 256 32.45 11.89 3.96
C GLY A 256 31.73 12.24 2.66
N GLU A 257 31.59 11.30 1.73
CA GLU A 257 30.84 11.49 0.49
C GLU A 257 29.36 11.06 0.63
N PHE A 258 28.97 10.32 1.67
CA PHE A 258 27.61 9.82 1.86
C PHE A 258 26.72 10.80 2.66
N THR A 259 26.26 11.87 2.00
CA THR A 259 25.17 12.72 2.50
C THR A 259 23.81 12.00 2.42
N PRO A 260 22.77 12.39 3.18
CA PRO A 260 21.42 11.83 3.05
C PRO A 260 20.97 11.82 1.58
N GLY A 261 20.83 10.64 0.99
CA GLY A 261 20.63 10.46 -0.45
C GLY A 261 21.31 9.20 -1.01
N SER A 262 20.95 8.82 -2.23
CA SER A 262 21.56 7.67 -2.92
C SER A 262 22.84 8.09 -3.66
N LYS A 263 23.96 7.41 -3.41
CA LYS A 263 25.15 7.50 -4.27
C LYS A 263 25.54 6.12 -4.78
N SER A 264 25.70 6.02 -6.10
CA SER A 264 26.26 4.83 -6.74
C SER A 264 27.77 5.00 -6.84
N LEU A 265 28.50 4.04 -6.30
CA LEU A 265 29.95 3.99 -6.34
C LEU A 265 30.40 2.64 -6.89
N ARG A 266 31.40 2.67 -7.76
CA ARG A 266 32.06 1.46 -8.23
C ARG A 266 33.15 1.09 -7.24
N ALA A 267 33.13 -0.16 -6.79
CA ALA A 267 34.11 -0.64 -5.84
C ALA A 267 34.68 -2.01 -6.28
N PRO A 268 36.02 -2.20 -6.18
CA PRO A 268 36.71 -3.43 -6.57
C PRO A 268 36.57 -4.50 -5.50
N LEU A 269 35.59 -5.41 -5.63
CA LEU A 269 35.07 -6.11 -4.45
C LEU A 269 34.55 -7.53 -4.67
N ARG A 270 34.41 -8.01 -5.91
CA ARG A 270 34.05 -9.42 -6.07
C ARG A 270 35.23 -10.29 -5.60
N PRO A 271 34.98 -11.51 -5.06
CA PRO A 271 36.05 -12.42 -4.62
C PRO A 271 37.07 -12.76 -5.72
N ASP A 272 36.71 -12.56 -7.00
CA ASP A 272 37.55 -12.73 -8.19
C ASP A 272 38.44 -11.51 -8.52
N GLY A 273 38.41 -10.44 -7.70
CA GLY A 273 39.15 -9.21 -7.91
C GLY A 273 38.51 -8.23 -8.90
N SER A 274 37.31 -8.51 -9.42
CA SER A 274 36.62 -7.63 -10.36
C SER A 274 35.85 -6.48 -9.68
N THR A 275 35.76 -5.35 -10.38
CA THR A 275 35.03 -4.16 -9.94
C THR A 275 33.53 -4.31 -10.19
N ALA A 276 32.73 -4.16 -9.13
CA ALA A 276 31.28 -4.16 -9.20
C ALA A 276 30.70 -2.79 -8.81
N GLY A 277 29.57 -2.43 -9.42
CA GLY A 277 28.83 -1.22 -9.06
C GLY A 277 27.95 -1.50 -7.86
N PHE A 278 28.09 -0.72 -6.79
CA PHE A 278 27.24 -0.79 -5.62
C PHE A 278 26.46 0.52 -5.44
N LEU A 279 25.19 0.38 -5.14
CA LEU A 279 24.35 1.48 -4.70
C LEU A 279 24.43 1.54 -3.18
N PHE A 280 24.92 2.64 -2.63
CA PHE A 280 24.92 2.92 -1.20
C PHE A 280 23.85 3.95 -0.85
N ARG A 281 23.16 3.68 0.26
CA ARG A 281 22.12 4.52 0.81
C ARG A 281 22.39 4.75 2.29
N THR A 282 22.45 6.01 2.72
CA THR A 282 22.64 6.35 4.13
C THR A 282 21.49 7.19 4.65
N ARG A 283 21.11 6.94 5.90
CA ARG A 283 20.15 7.75 6.64
C ARG A 283 20.62 7.88 8.08
N SER A 284 20.70 9.11 8.57
CA SER A 284 20.96 9.36 9.99
C SER A 284 19.68 9.13 10.78
N ILE A 285 19.81 8.53 11.96
CA ILE A 285 18.71 8.28 12.88
C ILE A 285 18.62 9.49 13.83
N PRO A 286 17.49 10.21 13.84
CA PRO A 286 17.32 11.40 14.68
C PRO A 286 17.62 11.12 16.15
N ASP A 287 18.18 12.10 16.85
CA ASP A 287 18.42 12.10 18.30
C ASP A 287 19.37 10.99 18.83
N THR A 288 19.99 10.19 17.96
CA THR A 288 20.91 9.10 18.35
C THR A 288 22.36 9.30 17.89
N GLY A 289 22.58 10.11 16.84
CA GLY A 289 23.88 10.21 16.17
C GLY A 289 24.25 8.99 15.31
N TRP A 290 23.41 7.94 15.28
CA TRP A 290 23.65 6.72 14.53
C TRP A 290 23.23 6.85 13.07
N THR A 291 23.79 5.99 12.21
CA THR A 291 23.51 5.98 10.77
C THR A 291 23.17 4.58 10.30
N VAL A 292 22.04 4.43 9.61
CA VAL A 292 21.72 3.20 8.88
C VAL A 292 22.25 3.30 7.46
N VAL A 293 22.98 2.26 7.04
CA VAL A 293 23.62 2.15 5.74
C VAL A 293 23.07 0.91 5.05
N THR A 294 22.49 1.08 3.87
CA THR A 294 22.01 -0.02 3.03
C THR A 294 22.80 -0.03 1.73
N PHE A 295 23.31 -1.19 1.32
CA PHE A 295 24.07 -1.32 0.10
C PHE A 295 23.67 -2.56 -0.70
N VAL A 296 23.60 -2.42 -2.02
CA VAL A 296 23.19 -3.47 -2.95
C VAL A 296 24.01 -3.40 -4.24
N GLU A 297 24.37 -4.56 -4.80
CA GLU A 297 25.04 -4.63 -6.10
C GLU A 297 24.05 -4.22 -7.21
N GLU A 298 24.41 -3.22 -8.03
CA GLU A 298 23.52 -2.69 -9.08
C GLU A 298 23.11 -3.75 -10.11
N ARG A 299 23.93 -4.79 -10.29
CA ARG A 299 23.59 -5.91 -11.17
C ARG A 299 22.36 -6.67 -10.67
N LEU A 300 22.23 -6.89 -9.36
CA LEU A 300 21.08 -7.61 -8.80
C LEU A 300 19.76 -6.84 -9.03
N LEU A 301 19.82 -5.51 -9.01
CA LEU A 301 18.66 -4.65 -9.30
C LEU A 301 18.24 -4.69 -10.78
N THR A 302 19.16 -4.95 -11.70
CA THR A 302 18.94 -4.77 -13.15
C THR A 302 18.97 -6.07 -13.96
N GLN A 303 19.47 -7.18 -13.40
CA GLN A 303 19.70 -8.43 -14.13
C GLN A 303 18.41 -9.04 -14.70
N GLY A 304 17.32 -9.06 -13.91
CA GLY A 304 16.02 -9.55 -14.39
C GLY A 304 15.52 -8.75 -15.59
N PHE A 305 15.67 -7.43 -15.54
CA PHE A 305 15.24 -6.54 -16.62
C PHE A 305 16.15 -6.64 -17.86
N GLN A 306 17.47 -6.76 -17.69
CA GLN A 306 18.40 -6.93 -18.81
C GLN A 306 18.14 -8.23 -19.59
N MET A 307 17.78 -9.31 -18.90
CA MET A 307 17.42 -10.58 -19.53
C MET A 307 16.14 -10.46 -20.36
N VAL A 308 15.09 -9.87 -19.80
CA VAL A 308 13.82 -9.64 -20.51
C VAL A 308 14.01 -8.67 -21.68
N GLY A 309 14.74 -7.58 -21.47
CA GLY A 309 15.02 -6.61 -22.53
C GLY A 309 15.85 -7.18 -23.67
N GLY A 310 16.81 -8.05 -23.37
CA GLY A 310 17.58 -8.79 -24.38
C GLY A 310 16.69 -9.72 -25.21
N LEU A 311 15.76 -10.44 -24.58
CA LEU A 311 14.79 -11.28 -25.26
C LEU A 311 13.83 -10.45 -26.14
N LEU A 312 13.37 -9.31 -25.65
CA LEU A 312 12.51 -8.39 -26.39
C LEU A 312 13.24 -7.81 -27.62
N LEU A 313 14.51 -7.44 -27.47
CA LEU A 313 15.36 -7.00 -28.58
C LEU A 313 15.50 -8.09 -29.64
N LEU A 314 15.70 -9.35 -29.21
CA LEU A 314 15.76 -10.50 -30.13
C LEU A 314 14.45 -10.66 -30.90
N VAL A 315 13.29 -10.54 -30.24
CA VAL A 315 11.97 -10.59 -30.89
C VAL A 315 11.80 -9.44 -31.89
N VAL A 316 12.15 -8.21 -31.53
CA VAL A 316 12.10 -7.06 -32.43
C VAL A 316 13.02 -7.25 -33.63
N ALA A 317 14.24 -7.76 -33.41
CA ALA A 317 15.18 -8.05 -34.48
C ALA A 317 14.64 -9.14 -35.43
N LEU A 318 13.99 -10.18 -34.89
CA LEU A 318 13.37 -11.25 -35.66
C LEU A 318 12.18 -10.73 -36.49
N LEU A 319 11.31 -9.89 -35.92
CA LEU A 319 10.19 -9.26 -36.62
C LEU A 319 10.67 -8.31 -37.73
N LEU A 320 11.69 -7.49 -37.47
CA LEU A 320 12.31 -6.64 -38.49
C LEU A 320 12.97 -7.47 -39.60
N GLY A 321 13.60 -8.58 -39.25
CA GLY A 321 14.14 -9.55 -40.20
C GLY A 321 13.06 -10.14 -41.09
N LEU A 322 11.97 -10.63 -40.50
CA LEU A 322 10.82 -11.19 -41.22
C LEU A 322 10.15 -10.15 -42.12
N PHE A 323 10.00 -8.92 -41.62
CA PHE A 323 9.51 -7.81 -42.43
C PHE A 323 10.45 -7.51 -43.60
N CYS A 324 11.78 -7.51 -43.39
CA CYS A 324 12.74 -7.28 -44.46
C CYS A 324 12.60 -8.34 -45.58
N VAL A 325 12.44 -9.61 -45.20
CA VAL A 325 12.18 -10.71 -46.13
C VAL A 325 10.85 -10.50 -46.88
N PHE A 326 9.77 -10.19 -46.17
CA PHE A 326 8.47 -9.88 -46.77
C PHE A 326 8.54 -8.69 -47.73
N SER A 327 9.26 -7.64 -47.35
CA SER A 327 9.42 -6.41 -48.11
C SER A 327 10.22 -6.64 -49.41
N LEU A 328 11.25 -7.49 -49.37
CA LEU A 328 11.97 -7.96 -50.57
C LEU A 328 11.06 -8.75 -51.51
N TYR A 329 10.23 -9.63 -50.95
CA TYR A 329 9.25 -10.39 -51.71
C TYR A 329 8.22 -9.47 -52.38
N PHE A 330 7.59 -8.57 -51.63
CA PHE A 330 6.58 -7.63 -52.11
C PHE A 330 7.11 -6.72 -53.25
N LEU A 331 8.33 -6.19 -53.08
CA LEU A 331 8.97 -5.32 -54.06
C LEU A 331 9.18 -6.04 -55.41
N ASN A 332 9.62 -7.30 -55.37
CA ASN A 332 9.86 -8.09 -56.58
C ASN A 332 8.57 -8.63 -57.19
N ALA A 333 7.58 -8.97 -56.37
CA ALA A 333 6.39 -9.67 -56.81
C ALA A 333 5.25 -8.74 -57.28
N ILE A 334 5.27 -7.46 -56.88
CA ILE A 334 4.21 -6.49 -57.20
C ILE A 334 4.81 -5.19 -57.76
N VAL A 335 5.65 -4.48 -56.99
CA VAL A 335 6.08 -3.11 -57.33
C VAL A 335 6.87 -3.05 -58.64
N VAL A 336 7.84 -3.94 -58.83
CA VAL A 336 8.65 -3.98 -60.06
C VAL A 336 7.81 -4.36 -61.30
N PRO A 337 6.99 -5.42 -61.29
CA PRO A 337 6.09 -5.74 -62.40
C PRO A 337 5.13 -4.61 -62.79
N VAL A 338 4.48 -3.95 -61.82
CA VAL A 338 3.58 -2.81 -62.06
C VAL A 338 4.30 -1.66 -62.75
N GLN A 339 5.52 -1.33 -62.31
CA GLN A 339 6.32 -0.30 -62.98
C GLN A 339 6.67 -0.65 -64.42
N THR A 340 6.88 -1.94 -64.71
CA THR A 340 7.15 -2.40 -66.07
C THR A 340 5.94 -2.13 -66.98
N VAL A 341 4.72 -2.32 -66.49
CA VAL A 341 3.48 -1.95 -67.20
C VAL A 341 3.37 -0.44 -67.41
N VAL A 342 3.60 0.36 -66.37
CA VAL A 342 3.57 1.84 -66.47
C VAL A 342 4.58 2.36 -67.49
N GLN A 343 5.78 1.75 -67.56
CA GLN A 343 6.77 2.08 -68.58
C GLN A 343 6.36 1.63 -69.98
N GLY A 344 5.61 0.52 -70.10
CA GLY A 344 4.96 0.10 -71.33
C GLY A 344 3.95 1.13 -71.81
N MET A 345 3.07 1.59 -70.92
CA MET A 345 2.08 2.64 -71.21
C MET A 345 2.73 3.95 -71.67
N ARG A 346 3.81 4.40 -71.02
CA ARG A 346 4.54 5.61 -71.45
C ARG A 346 5.20 5.46 -72.82
N GLN A 347 5.61 4.27 -73.21
CA GLN A 347 6.13 4.03 -74.56
C GLN A 347 5.01 4.06 -75.60
N LEU A 348 3.84 3.50 -75.25
CA LEU A 348 2.64 3.58 -76.07
C LEU A 348 2.18 5.03 -76.30
N GLU A 349 2.19 5.86 -75.25
CA GLU A 349 1.88 7.29 -75.31
C GLU A 349 2.83 8.06 -76.24
N ASN A 350 4.09 7.62 -76.35
CA ASN A 350 5.07 8.18 -77.29
C ASN A 350 4.97 7.57 -78.70
N ASN A 351 3.79 7.09 -79.11
CA ASN A 351 3.48 6.47 -80.41
C ASN A 351 4.29 5.19 -80.75
N ASN A 352 4.85 4.48 -79.77
CA ASN A 352 5.46 3.17 -80.01
C ASN A 352 4.42 2.04 -79.86
N LEU A 353 3.87 1.58 -80.99
CA LEU A 353 2.86 0.51 -81.05
C LEU A 353 3.44 -0.92 -81.06
N ASP A 354 4.77 -1.07 -80.99
CA ASP A 354 5.45 -2.37 -80.91
C ASP A 354 5.91 -2.71 -79.48
N VAL A 355 5.45 -1.93 -78.48
CA VAL A 355 5.79 -2.19 -77.09
C VAL A 355 5.12 -3.48 -76.59
N GLN A 356 5.94 -4.39 -76.05
CA GLN A 356 5.48 -5.59 -75.36
C GLN A 356 6.16 -5.71 -74.00
N VAL A 357 5.37 -6.09 -73.00
CA VAL A 357 5.86 -6.27 -71.63
C VAL A 357 5.82 -7.76 -71.28
N GLN A 358 6.94 -8.32 -70.79
CA GLN A 358 6.99 -9.72 -70.39
C GLN A 358 6.21 -9.96 -69.08
N PRO A 359 5.25 -10.91 -69.05
CA PRO A 359 4.48 -11.21 -67.84
C PRO A 359 5.38 -11.66 -66.69
N SER A 360 5.28 -10.99 -65.55
CA SER A 360 6.03 -11.28 -64.32
C SER A 360 5.26 -10.83 -63.08
N GLY A 361 5.60 -11.36 -61.90
CA GLY A 361 4.90 -11.05 -60.65
C GLY A 361 3.77 -12.04 -60.30
N HIS A 362 2.87 -11.63 -59.41
CA HIS A 362 1.66 -12.38 -59.03
C HIS A 362 0.69 -12.56 -60.20
N GLN A 363 -0.23 -13.51 -60.06
CA GLN A 363 -1.15 -13.90 -61.13
C GLN A 363 -1.96 -12.71 -61.65
N GLU A 364 -2.50 -11.88 -60.75
CA GLU A 364 -3.32 -10.72 -61.10
C GLU A 364 -2.53 -9.66 -61.87
N ILE A 365 -1.24 -9.49 -61.54
CA ILE A 365 -0.37 -8.55 -62.25
C ILE A 365 0.05 -9.11 -63.61
N ARG A 366 0.24 -10.42 -63.73
CA ARG A 366 0.47 -11.08 -65.02
C ARG A 366 -0.75 -10.94 -65.93
N ASP A 367 -1.94 -11.15 -65.41
CA ASP A 367 -3.19 -10.99 -66.16
C ASP A 367 -3.38 -9.54 -66.64
N LEU A 368 -3.00 -8.56 -65.82
CA LEU A 368 -2.96 -7.15 -66.20
C LEU A 368 -1.93 -6.88 -67.32
N MET A 369 -0.74 -7.47 -67.23
CA MET A 369 0.31 -7.35 -68.26
C MET A 369 -0.14 -7.94 -69.59
N ASP A 370 -0.80 -9.09 -69.56
CA ASP A 370 -1.36 -9.74 -70.74
C ASP A 370 -2.50 -8.92 -71.35
N SER A 371 -3.39 -8.39 -70.51
CA SER A 371 -4.47 -7.49 -70.94
C SER A 371 -3.91 -6.20 -71.56
N PHE A 372 -2.84 -5.65 -71.02
CA PHE A 372 -2.15 -4.50 -71.61
C PHE A 372 -1.56 -4.85 -72.99
N ASN A 373 -0.87 -5.98 -73.13
CA ASN A 373 -0.33 -6.42 -74.42
C ASN A 373 -1.45 -6.65 -75.46
N GLN A 374 -2.58 -7.25 -75.05
CA GLN A 374 -3.76 -7.42 -75.91
C GLN A 374 -4.37 -6.07 -76.31
N MET A 375 -4.41 -5.09 -75.41
CA MET A 375 -4.89 -3.74 -75.71
C MET A 375 -4.00 -3.05 -76.76
N VAL A 376 -2.67 -3.16 -76.66
CA VAL A 376 -1.75 -2.60 -77.66
C VAL A 376 -1.98 -3.24 -79.03
N LEU A 377 -2.17 -4.56 -79.08
CA LEU A 377 -2.53 -5.28 -80.31
C LEU A 377 -3.87 -4.82 -80.88
N SER A 378 -4.90 -4.71 -80.04
CA SER A 378 -6.22 -4.21 -80.45
C SER A 378 -6.16 -2.77 -80.94
N LEU A 379 -5.35 -1.90 -80.33
CA LEU A 379 -5.16 -0.52 -80.77
C LEU A 379 -4.47 -0.47 -82.14
N LYS A 380 -3.44 -1.29 -82.36
CA LYS A 380 -2.77 -1.42 -83.65
C LYS A 380 -3.75 -1.87 -84.75
N ASN A 381 -4.61 -2.84 -84.44
CA ASN A 381 -5.67 -3.29 -85.35
C ASN A 381 -6.75 -2.23 -85.55
N MET A 382 -7.18 -1.52 -84.49
CA MET A 382 -8.16 -0.44 -84.61
C MET A 382 -7.64 0.75 -85.40
N LEU A 383 -6.35 1.09 -85.32
CA LEU A 383 -5.77 2.14 -86.19
C LEU A 383 -5.80 1.73 -87.66
N ALA A 384 -5.53 0.45 -87.96
CA ALA A 384 -5.64 -0.08 -89.32
C ALA A 384 -7.11 -0.06 -89.81
N ILE A 385 -8.06 -0.50 -88.99
CA ILE A 385 -9.50 -0.50 -89.30
C ILE A 385 -10.05 0.93 -89.39
N ASN A 386 -9.61 1.86 -88.53
CA ASN A 386 -10.10 3.24 -88.50
C ASN A 386 -9.52 4.09 -89.65
N ALA A 387 -8.30 3.80 -90.12
CA ALA A 387 -7.80 4.36 -91.38
C ALA A 387 -8.68 3.94 -92.58
N GLU A 388 -9.21 2.71 -92.54
CA GLU A 388 -10.15 2.19 -93.53
C GLU A 388 -11.58 2.75 -93.33
N ALA A 389 -12.00 2.98 -92.08
CA ALA A 389 -13.30 3.57 -91.73
C ALA A 389 -13.36 5.07 -92.00
N GLN A 390 -12.29 5.85 -91.80
CA GLN A 390 -12.22 7.26 -92.18
C GLN A 390 -12.42 7.47 -93.69
N ARG A 391 -11.93 6.54 -94.52
CA ARG A 391 -12.21 6.56 -95.96
C ARG A 391 -13.69 6.37 -96.27
N ARG A 392 -14.43 5.56 -95.48
CA ARG A 392 -15.89 5.38 -95.58
C ARG A 392 -16.68 6.54 -94.96
N LYS A 393 -16.13 7.17 -93.92
CA LYS A 393 -16.72 8.31 -93.21
C LYS A 393 -16.73 9.59 -94.07
N HIS A 394 -15.66 9.83 -94.83
CA HIS A 394 -15.60 10.97 -95.77
C HIS A 394 -16.69 10.89 -96.86
N THR A 395 -17.16 9.68 -97.20
CA THR A 395 -18.26 9.44 -98.15
C THR A 395 -19.64 9.59 -97.50
N ALA A 396 -19.75 9.40 -96.18
CA ALA A 396 -20.99 9.56 -95.41
C ALA A 396 -21.19 10.99 -94.87
N GLU A 397 -20.12 11.77 -94.70
CA GLU A 397 -20.13 13.18 -94.25
C GLU A 397 -20.80 14.14 -95.25
N MET A 398 -20.87 13.79 -96.54
CA MET A 398 -21.64 14.53 -97.56
C MET A 398 -23.17 14.34 -97.44
N GLN A 399 -23.65 13.28 -96.77
CA GLN A 399 -25.08 12.96 -96.65
C GLN A 399 -25.68 13.26 -95.26
N ALA A 400 -24.86 13.69 -94.30
CA ALA A 400 -25.28 13.94 -92.92
C ALA A 400 -25.31 15.43 -92.52
N LEU A 401 -25.38 16.36 -93.49
CA LEU A 401 -25.56 17.80 -93.26
C LEU A 401 -27.04 18.21 -93.05
N GLN A 402 -27.83 17.35 -92.42
CA GLN A 402 -29.18 17.70 -91.95
C GLN A 402 -29.53 16.90 -90.70
N SER A 403 -29.52 17.60 -89.56
CA SER A 403 -30.22 17.31 -88.29
C SER A 403 -29.30 17.43 -87.08
N GLN A 404 -29.77 18.27 -86.15
CA GLN A 404 -29.13 18.73 -84.92
C GLN A 404 -28.87 17.60 -83.91
N ILE A 405 -27.93 17.81 -82.97
CA ILE A 405 -28.19 17.99 -81.53
C ILE A 405 -26.87 18.23 -80.74
N ASN A 406 -26.89 19.27 -79.89
CA ASN A 406 -26.09 19.58 -78.69
C ASN A 406 -24.54 19.68 -78.74
N PRO A 407 -23.94 20.67 -78.05
CA PRO A 407 -23.54 20.41 -76.65
C PRO A 407 -23.51 21.64 -75.70
N HIS A 408 -24.07 21.47 -74.50
CA HIS A 408 -24.03 22.46 -73.43
C HIS A 408 -22.67 22.47 -72.69
N PHE A 409 -22.08 23.66 -72.67
CA PHE A 409 -20.78 24.09 -72.17
C PHE A 409 -20.79 24.44 -70.66
N VAL A 410 -21.39 23.62 -69.78
CA VAL A 410 -21.56 24.01 -68.34
C VAL A 410 -20.87 23.10 -67.32
N VAL A 411 -20.19 22.03 -67.73
CA VAL A 411 -19.32 21.30 -66.79
C VAL A 411 -17.94 21.97 -66.64
N ASN A 412 -17.52 22.77 -67.62
CA ASN A 412 -16.23 23.47 -67.60
C ASN A 412 -16.19 24.76 -66.76
N SER A 413 -17.27 25.11 -66.06
CA SER A 413 -17.27 26.27 -65.16
C SER A 413 -17.11 25.92 -63.68
N LEU A 414 -17.28 24.64 -63.29
CA LEU A 414 -17.24 24.24 -61.87
C LEU A 414 -15.84 23.87 -61.36
N ASN A 415 -14.87 23.59 -62.23
CA ASN A 415 -13.49 23.28 -61.80
C ASN A 415 -12.59 24.52 -61.66
N SER A 416 -12.93 25.65 -62.30
CA SER A 416 -12.16 26.89 -62.17
C SER A 416 -12.49 27.66 -60.88
N ILE A 417 -13.70 27.51 -60.32
CA ILE A 417 -14.10 28.16 -59.05
C ILE A 417 -13.52 27.42 -57.82
N ARG A 418 -13.29 26.10 -57.91
CA ARG A 418 -12.66 25.34 -56.81
C ARG A 418 -11.16 25.64 -56.66
N PHE A 419 -10.48 26.05 -57.73
CA PHE A 419 -9.05 26.36 -57.71
C PHE A 419 -8.75 27.80 -57.23
N MET A 420 -9.66 28.77 -57.42
CA MET A 420 -9.49 30.12 -56.86
C MET A 420 -9.79 30.21 -55.36
N ALA A 421 -10.58 29.29 -54.80
CA ALA A 421 -10.94 29.29 -53.38
C ALA A 421 -9.85 28.69 -52.45
N GLN A 422 -8.89 27.94 -52.97
CA GLN A 422 -7.80 27.33 -52.18
C GLN A 422 -6.44 28.02 -52.32
N VAL A 423 -6.31 29.01 -53.22
CA VAL A 423 -5.03 29.69 -53.51
C VAL A 423 -4.94 31.11 -52.92
N ALA A 424 -6.02 31.64 -52.33
CA ALA A 424 -5.94 32.88 -51.54
C ALA A 424 -5.66 32.55 -50.05
N GLY A 425 -4.38 32.35 -49.72
CA GLY A 425 -3.92 32.25 -48.34
C GLY A 425 -4.31 33.48 -47.52
N TYR A 426 -4.96 33.25 -46.38
CA TYR A 426 -5.23 34.26 -45.36
C TYR A 426 -4.43 33.94 -44.10
N ASP A 427 -3.25 34.55 -43.96
CA ASP A 427 -2.46 34.61 -42.72
C ASP A 427 -3.07 35.57 -41.67
N GLY A 428 -4.40 35.74 -41.68
CA GLY A 428 -5.12 36.76 -40.91
C GLY A 428 -6.06 36.25 -39.82
N ILE A 429 -6.20 34.92 -39.63
CA ILE A 429 -7.17 34.35 -38.68
C ILE A 429 -6.54 34.30 -37.28
N ARG A 430 -7.02 35.17 -36.38
CA ARG A 430 -6.68 35.16 -34.95
C ARG A 430 -7.85 34.60 -34.14
N ASP A 431 -7.54 33.82 -33.12
CA ASP A 431 -8.50 33.24 -32.19
C ASP A 431 -8.30 33.81 -30.78
N MET A 432 -9.24 33.52 -29.88
CA MET A 432 -9.11 33.70 -28.45
C MET A 432 -9.56 32.43 -27.74
N ALA A 433 -8.89 32.07 -26.64
CA ALA A 433 -9.28 30.97 -25.78
C ALA A 433 -9.96 31.51 -24.51
N ALA A 434 -10.95 30.77 -24.00
CA ALA A 434 -11.46 30.95 -22.65
C ALA A 434 -11.57 29.58 -21.97
N ALA A 435 -11.22 29.52 -20.70
CA ALA A 435 -11.39 28.35 -19.86
C ALA A 435 -12.43 28.61 -18.77
N PHE A 436 -13.20 27.59 -18.45
CA PHE A 436 -14.33 27.63 -17.54
C PHE A 436 -14.13 26.54 -16.48
N SER A 437 -14.22 26.90 -15.21
CA SER A 437 -14.11 25.97 -14.09
C SER A 437 -15.35 26.04 -13.21
N VAL A 438 -16.03 24.90 -13.04
CA VAL A 438 -17.22 24.77 -12.19
C VAL A 438 -16.81 24.92 -10.73
N GLN A 439 -17.41 25.89 -10.03
CA GLN A 439 -17.13 26.11 -8.63
C GLN A 439 -17.81 25.04 -7.76
N ASN A 440 -17.14 24.63 -6.68
CA ASN A 440 -17.62 23.60 -5.74
C ASN A 440 -17.98 22.26 -6.41
N PHE A 441 -17.19 21.86 -7.43
CA PHE A 441 -17.50 20.71 -8.27
C PHE A 441 -17.84 19.41 -7.50
N PRO A 442 -17.18 19.01 -6.40
CA PRO A 442 -17.57 17.78 -5.69
C PRO A 442 -18.99 17.81 -5.12
N GLN A 443 -19.42 18.95 -4.56
CA GLN A 443 -20.79 19.12 -4.05
C GLN A 443 -21.81 19.14 -5.19
N VAL A 444 -21.44 19.79 -6.30
CA VAL A 444 -22.25 19.80 -7.53
C VAL A 444 -22.35 18.39 -8.11
N ALA A 445 -21.26 17.63 -8.16
CA ALA A 445 -21.21 16.27 -8.68
C ALA A 445 -22.09 15.32 -7.85
N GLN A 446 -22.11 15.48 -6.52
CA GLN A 446 -23.03 14.73 -5.64
C GLN A 446 -24.51 14.91 -6.03
N ARG A 447 -24.94 16.12 -6.46
CA ARG A 447 -26.31 16.36 -6.95
C ARG A 447 -26.68 15.48 -8.15
N TYR A 448 -25.69 15.08 -8.94
CA TYR A 448 -25.88 14.32 -10.18
C TYR A 448 -25.45 12.84 -10.06
N GLY A 449 -24.94 12.39 -8.90
CA GLY A 449 -24.54 11.01 -8.64
C GLY A 449 -23.41 10.50 -9.54
N GLY A 450 -23.37 9.19 -9.79
CA GLY A 450 -22.36 8.56 -10.67
C GLY A 450 -22.50 8.89 -12.18
N GLU A 451 -23.51 9.68 -12.57
CA GLU A 451 -23.87 9.95 -13.97
C GLU A 451 -23.54 11.39 -14.41
N VAL A 452 -22.51 12.01 -13.83
CA VAL A 452 -22.13 13.42 -14.10
C VAL A 452 -21.96 13.71 -15.61
N ARG A 453 -21.45 12.75 -16.38
CA ARG A 453 -21.23 12.93 -17.84
C ARG A 453 -22.55 13.10 -18.60
N GLU A 454 -23.54 12.27 -18.31
CA GLU A 454 -24.82 12.25 -19.04
C GLU A 454 -25.77 13.34 -18.52
N ARG A 455 -25.77 13.60 -17.21
CA ARG A 455 -26.76 14.47 -16.55
C ARG A 455 -26.29 15.91 -16.32
N MET A 456 -24.99 16.20 -16.46
CA MET A 456 -24.44 17.54 -16.30
C MET A 456 -23.62 17.95 -17.53
N GLN A 457 -22.57 17.22 -17.87
CA GLN A 457 -21.61 17.63 -18.92
C GLN A 457 -22.25 17.70 -20.32
N ARG A 458 -23.06 16.71 -20.72
CA ARG A 458 -23.77 16.72 -22.01
C ARG A 458 -24.77 17.89 -22.12
N PRO A 459 -25.71 18.09 -21.17
CA PRO A 459 -26.61 19.24 -21.18
C PRO A 459 -25.89 20.59 -21.19
N MET A 460 -24.78 20.75 -20.45
CA MET A 460 -23.99 21.98 -20.46
C MET A 460 -23.49 22.34 -21.87
N LEU A 461 -22.99 21.36 -22.63
CA LEU A 461 -22.52 21.58 -24.00
C LEU A 461 -23.68 21.81 -24.99
N GLU A 462 -24.81 21.12 -24.82
CA GLU A 462 -25.99 21.29 -25.67
C GLU A 462 -26.60 22.68 -25.53
N LEU A 463 -26.75 23.18 -24.30
CA LEU A 463 -27.28 24.52 -24.03
C LEU A 463 -26.40 25.62 -24.64
N VAL A 464 -25.08 25.47 -24.57
CA VAL A 464 -24.14 26.46 -25.14
C VAL A 464 -24.16 26.45 -26.67
N ARG A 465 -24.35 25.29 -27.31
CA ARG A 465 -24.47 25.18 -28.77
C ARG A 465 -25.68 25.92 -29.34
N GLN A 466 -26.69 26.19 -28.52
CA GLN A 466 -27.89 26.95 -28.91
C GLN A 466 -27.69 28.47 -28.89
N ILE A 467 -26.56 28.97 -28.36
CA ILE A 467 -26.27 30.41 -28.32
C ILE A 467 -25.92 30.90 -29.74
N PRO A 468 -26.75 31.78 -30.37
CA PRO A 468 -26.60 32.13 -31.79
C PRO A 468 -25.28 32.84 -32.14
N ARG A 469 -24.62 33.45 -31.16
CA ARG A 469 -23.32 34.12 -31.33
C ARG A 469 -22.14 33.15 -31.36
N LEU A 470 -22.31 31.92 -30.86
CA LEU A 470 -21.28 30.89 -30.82
C LEU A 470 -21.36 29.94 -32.02
N SER A 471 -22.55 29.72 -32.59
CA SER A 471 -22.82 28.71 -33.61
C SER A 471 -21.95 28.79 -34.87
N ASN A 472 -21.39 29.96 -35.20
CA ASN A 472 -20.51 30.17 -36.35
C ASN A 472 -19.12 30.73 -36.00
N HIS A 473 -18.87 31.07 -34.73
CA HIS A 473 -17.66 31.79 -34.30
C HIS A 473 -16.93 31.11 -33.14
N GLY A 474 -17.47 30.10 -32.47
CA GLY A 474 -16.81 29.49 -31.32
C GLY A 474 -17.04 27.99 -31.20
N VAL A 475 -16.03 27.26 -30.73
CA VAL A 475 -16.11 25.83 -30.40
C VAL A 475 -15.80 25.66 -28.92
N ILE A 476 -16.76 25.11 -28.17
CA ILE A 476 -16.58 24.73 -26.77
C ILE A 476 -16.41 23.21 -26.64
N ARG A 477 -15.47 22.79 -25.79
CA ARG A 477 -15.22 21.38 -25.46
C ARG A 477 -15.09 21.20 -23.95
N ALA A 478 -15.48 20.03 -23.48
CA ALA A 478 -15.20 19.60 -22.11
C ALA A 478 -13.85 18.88 -22.07
N ILE A 479 -13.00 19.24 -21.12
CA ILE A 479 -11.74 18.52 -20.83
C ILE A 479 -11.99 17.50 -19.73
N ASP A 480 -12.70 17.91 -18.69
CA ASP A 480 -13.22 17.07 -17.63
C ASP A 480 -14.59 17.63 -17.16
N PRO A 481 -15.36 16.91 -16.33
CA PRO A 481 -16.70 17.36 -15.93
C PRO A 481 -16.73 18.72 -15.18
N SER A 482 -15.59 19.15 -14.62
CA SER A 482 -15.41 20.41 -13.91
C SER A 482 -14.74 21.51 -14.74
N TYR A 483 -14.21 21.20 -15.93
CA TYR A 483 -13.40 22.12 -16.74
C TYR A 483 -13.71 22.08 -18.24
N TYR A 484 -13.94 23.27 -18.82
CA TYR A 484 -14.33 23.45 -20.22
C TYR A 484 -13.47 24.51 -20.90
N GLU A 485 -13.21 24.32 -22.19
CA GLU A 485 -12.42 25.24 -23.01
C GLU A 485 -13.23 25.71 -24.22
N LEU A 486 -13.23 27.01 -24.47
CA LEU A 486 -13.83 27.68 -25.61
C LEU A 486 -12.73 28.27 -26.49
N TYR A 487 -12.80 28.02 -27.79
CA TYR A 487 -12.00 28.69 -28.80
C TYR A 487 -12.92 29.56 -29.66
N TYR A 488 -12.74 30.87 -29.61
CA TYR A 488 -13.57 31.85 -30.30
C TYR A 488 -12.78 32.56 -31.39
N ARG A 489 -13.27 32.50 -32.64
CA ARG A 489 -12.67 33.10 -33.83
C ARG A 489 -12.98 34.59 -33.90
N VAL A 490 -11.94 35.42 -33.95
CA VAL A 490 -12.07 36.88 -33.93
C VAL A 490 -12.44 37.39 -35.31
N SER A 491 -13.58 38.08 -35.41
CA SER A 491 -14.08 38.66 -36.67
C SER A 491 -13.78 40.16 -36.80
N ASP A 492 -13.67 40.88 -35.68
CA ASP A 492 -13.31 42.31 -35.60
C ASP A 492 -12.27 42.52 -34.47
N PRO A 493 -10.99 42.72 -34.80
CA PRO A 493 -9.91 42.91 -33.82
C PRO A 493 -10.08 44.15 -32.92
N LEU A 494 -10.82 45.17 -33.36
CA LEU A 494 -10.97 46.43 -32.61
C LEU A 494 -12.04 46.35 -31.50
N ARG A 495 -12.97 45.38 -31.59
CA ARG A 495 -14.07 45.15 -30.61
C ARG A 495 -14.01 43.79 -29.94
N VAL A 496 -12.87 43.12 -30.03
CA VAL A 496 -12.72 41.72 -29.60
C VAL A 496 -12.96 41.53 -28.10
N GLN A 497 -12.46 42.44 -27.25
CA GLN A 497 -12.55 42.31 -25.79
C GLN A 497 -14.01 42.34 -25.29
N SER A 498 -14.82 43.27 -25.80
CA SER A 498 -16.24 43.39 -25.44
C SER A 498 -17.09 42.27 -26.03
N THR A 499 -16.74 41.78 -27.22
CA THR A 499 -17.45 40.69 -27.89
C THR A 499 -17.26 39.35 -27.16
N VAL A 500 -16.03 39.06 -26.74
CA VAL A 500 -15.70 37.81 -26.04
C VAL A 500 -16.20 37.84 -24.58
N ASP A 501 -16.07 38.97 -23.87
CA ASP A 501 -16.64 39.11 -22.52
C ASP A 501 -18.17 38.87 -22.54
N LEU A 502 -18.87 39.39 -23.54
CA LEU A 502 -20.31 39.16 -23.69
C LEU A 502 -20.64 37.70 -24.02
N ALA A 503 -19.85 37.03 -24.87
CA ALA A 503 -20.04 35.62 -25.21
C ALA A 503 -19.81 34.72 -23.98
N VAL A 504 -18.76 34.98 -23.19
CA VAL A 504 -18.46 34.30 -21.93
C VAL A 504 -19.59 34.49 -20.92
N ARG A 505 -20.08 35.73 -20.75
CA ARG A 505 -21.19 36.02 -19.83
C ARG A 505 -22.48 35.33 -20.23
N GLN A 506 -22.77 35.23 -21.53
CA GLN A 506 -23.93 34.49 -22.02
C GLN A 506 -23.83 33.01 -21.67
N ILE A 507 -22.64 32.40 -21.79
CA ILE A 507 -22.41 31.01 -21.38
C ILE A 507 -22.63 30.83 -19.87
N GLN A 508 -22.02 31.69 -19.04
CA GLN A 508 -22.19 31.65 -17.58
C GLN A 508 -23.65 31.80 -17.17
N HIS A 509 -24.39 32.73 -17.79
CA HIS A 509 -25.80 32.95 -17.49
C HIS A 509 -26.66 31.75 -17.86
N VAL A 510 -26.42 31.13 -19.03
CA VAL A 510 -27.14 29.91 -19.44
C VAL A 510 -26.89 28.76 -18.45
N TRP A 511 -25.64 28.53 -18.03
CA TRP A 511 -25.32 27.48 -17.07
C TRP A 511 -25.84 27.76 -15.65
N LYS A 512 -25.82 29.02 -15.23
CA LYS A 512 -26.38 29.44 -13.94
C LYS A 512 -27.90 29.30 -13.91
N ASP A 513 -28.59 29.86 -14.89
CA ASP A 513 -30.05 29.95 -14.88
C ASP A 513 -30.72 28.60 -15.19
N MET A 514 -30.14 27.79 -16.08
CA MET A 514 -30.73 26.51 -16.49
C MET A 514 -30.28 25.33 -15.61
N MET A 515 -29.11 25.42 -14.97
CA MET A 515 -28.52 24.28 -14.25
C MET A 515 -28.11 24.59 -12.80
N ASN A 516 -28.22 25.86 -12.37
CA ASN A 516 -27.74 26.35 -11.07
C ASN A 516 -26.24 26.09 -10.86
N LEU A 517 -25.44 26.33 -11.91
CA LEU A 517 -23.99 26.14 -11.91
C LEU A 517 -23.25 27.46 -11.95
N GLU A 518 -22.43 27.70 -10.94
CA GLU A 518 -21.52 28.86 -10.89
C GLU A 518 -20.16 28.48 -11.48
N VAL A 519 -19.66 29.29 -12.40
CA VAL A 519 -18.45 28.97 -13.18
C VAL A 519 -17.49 30.15 -13.19
N ALA A 520 -16.25 29.92 -12.76
CA ALA A 520 -15.15 30.89 -12.88
C ALA A 520 -14.54 30.83 -14.29
N VAL A 521 -14.17 31.98 -14.86
CA VAL A 521 -13.68 32.05 -16.26
C VAL A 521 -12.36 32.79 -16.40
N GLY A 522 -11.43 32.20 -17.14
CA GLY A 522 -10.18 32.81 -17.58
C GLY A 522 -10.18 33.03 -19.09
N VAL A 523 -9.82 34.22 -19.56
CA VAL A 523 -9.83 34.57 -21.01
C VAL A 523 -8.45 35.00 -21.48
N SER A 524 -7.93 34.38 -22.54
CA SER A 524 -6.61 34.69 -23.13
C SER A 524 -6.58 36.05 -23.83
N GLU A 525 -5.42 36.45 -24.34
CA GLU A 525 -5.32 37.48 -25.38
C GLU A 525 -5.63 36.92 -26.78
N MET A 526 -5.62 37.78 -27.80
CA MET A 526 -5.71 37.33 -29.20
C MET A 526 -4.46 36.53 -29.58
N ILE A 527 -4.67 35.31 -30.04
CA ILE A 527 -3.61 34.36 -30.37
C ILE A 527 -3.69 33.94 -31.84
N PRO A 528 -2.56 33.59 -32.48
CA PRO A 528 -2.60 32.84 -33.73
C PRO A 528 -3.27 31.49 -33.50
N HIS A 529 -4.06 31.02 -34.47
CA HIS A 529 -4.74 29.71 -34.40
C HIS A 529 -3.75 28.54 -34.15
N THR A 530 -2.49 28.68 -34.53
CA THR A 530 -1.42 27.68 -34.32
C THR A 530 -0.95 27.54 -32.86
N GLU A 531 -1.29 28.48 -31.97
CA GLU A 531 -0.81 28.54 -30.57
C GLU A 531 -1.89 28.17 -29.53
N ALA A 532 -3.01 27.57 -29.97
CA ALA A 532 -4.19 27.28 -29.15
C ALA A 532 -3.92 26.52 -27.84
N VAL A 533 -2.90 25.64 -27.81
CA VAL A 533 -2.52 24.86 -26.62
C VAL A 533 -1.80 25.72 -25.57
N GLN A 534 -0.99 26.68 -25.99
CA GLN A 534 -0.28 27.60 -25.09
C GLN A 534 -1.26 28.58 -24.42
N ALA A 535 -2.27 29.01 -25.16
CA ALA A 535 -3.33 29.87 -24.66
C ALA A 535 -4.25 29.20 -23.63
N ALA A 536 -4.53 27.89 -23.80
CA ALA A 536 -5.31 27.12 -22.83
C ALA A 536 -4.62 27.08 -21.45
N ARG A 537 -3.29 26.92 -21.40
CA ARG A 537 -2.51 26.96 -20.15
C ARG A 537 -2.55 28.33 -19.47
N GLN A 538 -2.55 29.42 -20.24
CA GLN A 538 -2.68 30.77 -19.70
C GLN A 538 -4.08 31.00 -19.09
N CYS A 539 -5.12 30.46 -19.73
CA CYS A 539 -6.49 30.56 -19.22
C CYS A 539 -6.70 29.79 -17.91
N ALA A 540 -6.01 28.67 -17.70
CA ALA A 540 -6.09 27.90 -16.45
C ALA A 540 -5.60 28.72 -15.24
N GLY A 541 -4.49 29.46 -15.37
CA GLY A 541 -3.98 30.35 -14.32
C GLY A 541 -4.94 31.52 -14.04
N LEU A 542 -5.57 32.06 -15.09
CA LEU A 542 -6.61 33.09 -14.94
C LEU A 542 -7.89 32.54 -14.28
N CYS A 543 -8.28 31.28 -14.52
CA CYS A 543 -9.40 30.64 -13.84
C CYS A 543 -9.16 30.51 -12.33
N ALA A 544 -7.95 30.12 -11.94
CA ALA A 544 -7.58 30.01 -10.52
C ALA A 544 -7.70 31.37 -9.81
N LEU A 545 -7.29 32.46 -10.46
CA LEU A 545 -7.50 33.82 -9.95
C LEU A 545 -8.98 34.22 -9.92
N ALA A 546 -9.76 33.82 -10.93
CA ALA A 546 -11.20 34.11 -10.97
C ALA A 546 -11.96 33.44 -9.81
N GLN A 547 -11.56 32.25 -9.38
CA GLN A 547 -12.15 31.58 -8.21
C GLN A 547 -11.97 32.38 -6.91
N LEU A 548 -10.86 33.11 -6.76
CA LEU A 548 -10.61 33.96 -5.59
C LEU A 548 -11.45 35.24 -5.56
N ARG A 549 -12.12 35.59 -6.67
CA ARG A 549 -12.98 36.77 -6.78
C ARG A 549 -14.46 36.50 -6.47
N GLY A 550 -14.81 35.22 -6.30
CA GLY A 550 -16.16 34.78 -5.95
C GLY A 550 -16.94 34.17 -7.15
N PRO A 551 -18.19 33.74 -6.90
CA PRO A 551 -19.02 33.03 -7.88
C PRO A 551 -19.22 33.79 -9.19
N GLY A 552 -19.05 33.11 -10.32
CA GLY A 552 -19.30 33.69 -11.65
C GLY A 552 -18.27 34.73 -12.13
N SER A 553 -17.14 34.86 -11.45
CA SER A 553 -16.12 35.87 -11.81
C SER A 553 -15.36 35.56 -13.10
N ILE A 554 -14.93 36.62 -13.80
CA ILE A 554 -14.13 36.56 -15.03
C ILE A 554 -12.78 37.26 -14.81
N CYS A 555 -11.69 36.59 -15.16
CA CYS A 555 -10.33 37.15 -15.21
C CYS A 555 -9.78 37.10 -16.63
N THR A 556 -9.38 38.24 -17.16
CA THR A 556 -8.89 38.37 -18.55
C THR A 556 -7.39 38.65 -18.60
N GLN A 557 -6.73 38.20 -19.67
CA GLN A 557 -5.27 38.35 -19.84
C GLN A 557 -4.83 39.82 -19.82
N TRP A 558 -5.58 40.74 -20.42
CA TRP A 558 -5.23 42.17 -20.46
C TRP A 558 -5.42 42.90 -19.12
N ARG A 559 -6.10 42.28 -18.14
CA ARG A 559 -6.30 42.87 -16.80
C ARG A 559 -5.52 42.14 -15.70
N TYR A 560 -5.39 40.81 -15.81
CA TYR A 560 -4.81 39.96 -14.77
C TYR A 560 -3.63 39.12 -15.26
N GLY A 561 -3.21 39.22 -16.52
CA GLY A 561 -2.16 38.39 -17.11
C GLY A 561 -0.80 38.51 -16.41
N ALA A 562 -0.41 39.73 -16.01
CA ALA A 562 0.81 39.96 -15.23
C ALA A 562 0.79 39.21 -13.88
N LEU A 563 -0.34 39.29 -13.17
CA LEU A 563 -0.53 38.62 -11.88
C LEU A 563 -0.64 37.09 -12.04
N ALA A 564 -1.31 36.61 -13.09
CA ALA A 564 -1.40 35.18 -13.39
C ALA A 564 -0.02 34.59 -13.70
N GLY A 565 0.82 35.32 -14.46
CA GLY A 565 2.21 34.94 -14.73
C GLY A 565 3.07 34.90 -13.45
N LEU A 566 2.88 35.85 -12.54
CA LEU A 566 3.53 35.84 -11.22
C LEU A 566 3.07 34.66 -10.38
N CYS A 567 1.76 34.38 -10.30
CA CYS A 567 1.24 33.25 -9.53
C CYS A 567 1.78 31.91 -10.04
N ALA A 568 1.87 31.73 -11.36
CA ALA A 568 2.41 30.53 -11.97
C ALA A 568 3.90 30.32 -11.64
N ARG A 569 4.69 31.39 -11.52
CA ARG A 569 6.10 31.33 -11.09
C ARG A 569 6.24 30.97 -9.61
N GLU A 570 5.34 31.49 -8.76
CA GLU A 570 5.40 31.32 -7.31
C GLU A 570 4.70 30.05 -6.79
N ALA A 571 3.87 29.39 -7.62
CA ALA A 571 3.13 28.19 -7.24
C ALA A 571 4.01 27.04 -6.67
N PRO A 572 5.20 26.72 -7.25
CA PRO A 572 6.08 25.69 -6.69
C PRO A 572 6.55 26.01 -5.27
N ALA A 573 6.77 27.29 -4.95
CA ALA A 573 7.21 27.73 -3.62
C ALA A 573 6.12 27.56 -2.55
N CYS A 574 4.86 27.41 -2.95
CA CYS A 574 3.73 27.17 -2.04
C CYS A 574 3.47 25.68 -1.78
N ALA A 575 3.99 24.77 -2.61
CA ALA A 575 3.67 23.35 -2.54
C ALA A 575 4.02 22.69 -1.18
N PRO A 576 5.20 22.93 -0.57
CA PRO A 576 5.54 22.32 0.72
C PRO A 576 4.56 22.70 1.84
N LEU A 577 4.15 23.96 1.90
CA LEU A 577 3.15 24.43 2.86
C LEU A 577 1.76 23.81 2.60
N LEU A 578 1.35 23.69 1.33
CA LEU A 578 0.08 23.07 0.94
C LEU A 578 0.06 21.55 1.16
N ASP A 579 1.22 20.89 1.16
CA ASP A 579 1.37 19.47 1.48
C ASP A 579 1.46 19.25 2.99
N ALA A 580 2.14 20.12 3.74
CA ALA A 580 2.20 20.05 5.20
C ALA A 580 0.82 20.29 5.86
N LEU A 581 -0.08 21.03 5.19
CA LEU A 581 -1.49 21.15 5.60
C LEU A 581 -2.27 19.82 5.54
N ARG A 582 -1.73 18.75 4.91
CA ARG A 582 -2.30 17.40 4.82
C ARG A 582 -1.90 16.48 5.97
N GLY A 583 -0.76 16.73 6.60
CA GLY A 583 -0.18 15.81 7.57
C GLY A 583 -0.75 16.01 8.98
N ASP A 584 -0.80 14.93 9.76
CA ASP A 584 -1.15 14.97 11.19
C ASP A 584 -0.02 15.52 12.07
N ASN A 585 1.05 16.07 11.48
CA ASN A 585 2.23 16.60 12.16
C ASN A 585 2.15 18.14 12.31
N PRO A 586 1.74 18.67 13.47
CA PRO A 586 1.59 20.12 13.65
C PRO A 586 2.93 20.87 13.58
N GLN A 587 4.04 20.18 13.88
CA GLN A 587 5.38 20.78 13.85
C GLN A 587 5.88 20.97 12.41
N GLU A 588 5.59 20.01 11.52
CA GLU A 588 5.92 20.13 10.10
C GLU A 588 5.15 21.28 9.45
N LEU A 589 3.84 21.37 9.71
CA LEU A 589 3.04 22.49 9.25
C LEU A 589 3.56 23.84 9.77
N GLN A 590 3.94 23.91 11.04
CA GLN A 590 4.50 25.13 11.62
C GLN A 590 5.85 25.51 10.99
N ARG A 591 6.70 24.51 10.69
CA ARG A 591 7.99 24.71 10.02
C ARG A 591 7.82 25.21 8.59
N GLU A 592 6.98 24.56 7.79
CA GLU A 592 6.76 24.96 6.41
C GLU A 592 6.05 26.32 6.31
N ALA A 593 5.13 26.61 7.24
CA ALA A 593 4.51 27.94 7.33
C ALA A 593 5.56 29.01 7.67
N ALA A 594 6.42 28.76 8.65
CA ALA A 594 7.48 29.69 9.02
C ALA A 594 8.45 29.94 7.86
N ALA A 595 8.88 28.88 7.16
CA ALA A 595 9.77 28.97 6.01
C ALA A 595 9.14 29.78 4.86
N TRP A 596 7.85 29.55 4.58
CA TRP A 596 7.14 30.26 3.53
C TRP A 596 6.99 31.76 3.83
N PHE A 597 6.60 32.13 5.06
CA PHE A 597 6.49 33.54 5.47
C PHE A 597 7.84 34.26 5.54
N VAL A 598 8.93 33.55 5.90
CA VAL A 598 10.29 34.10 5.78
C VAL A 598 10.62 34.42 4.32
N GLY A 599 10.30 33.51 3.39
CA GLY A 599 10.46 33.76 1.96
C GLY A 599 9.60 34.92 1.45
N LEU A 600 8.37 35.05 1.93
CA LEU A 600 7.47 36.15 1.57
C LEU A 600 8.03 37.52 1.99
N ARG A 601 8.64 37.61 3.18
CA ARG A 601 9.26 38.85 3.68
C ARG A 601 10.49 39.30 2.88
N GLY A 602 11.08 38.41 2.09
CA GLY A 602 12.16 38.74 1.14
C GLY A 602 11.68 39.39 -0.16
N GLU A 603 10.37 39.34 -0.44
CA GLU A 603 9.77 39.87 -1.66
C GLU A 603 9.16 41.27 -1.43
N SER A 604 9.04 42.07 -2.49
CA SER A 604 8.37 43.38 -2.43
C SER A 604 7.54 43.68 -3.68
N GLY A 605 6.65 44.67 -3.58
CA GLY A 605 5.83 45.15 -4.70
C GLY A 605 4.92 44.07 -5.32
N GLU A 606 4.97 43.92 -6.64
CA GLU A 606 4.14 42.98 -7.39
C GLU A 606 4.52 41.52 -7.13
N SER A 607 5.80 41.23 -6.88
CA SER A 607 6.29 39.88 -6.56
C SER A 607 5.67 39.34 -5.27
N HIS A 608 5.68 40.17 -4.21
CA HIS A 608 5.02 39.85 -2.95
C HIS A 608 3.51 39.60 -3.13
N THR A 609 2.85 40.36 -4.00
CA THR A 609 1.41 40.20 -4.28
C THR A 609 1.13 38.91 -5.05
N GLY A 610 1.97 38.59 -6.03
CA GLY A 610 1.88 37.34 -6.80
C GLY A 610 2.06 36.09 -5.94
N ARG A 611 3.00 36.13 -4.99
CA ARG A 611 3.25 35.02 -4.06
C ARG A 611 2.09 34.79 -3.09
N CYS A 612 1.47 35.85 -2.58
CA CYS A 612 0.24 35.76 -1.79
C CYS A 612 -0.92 35.15 -2.60
N ALA A 613 -1.12 35.61 -3.83
CA ALA A 613 -2.18 35.11 -4.70
C ALA A 613 -1.97 33.64 -5.10
N ALA A 614 -0.72 33.19 -5.30
CA ALA A 614 -0.38 31.80 -5.57
C ALA A 614 -0.76 30.87 -4.41
N LEU A 615 -0.49 31.26 -3.16
CA LEU A 615 -0.87 30.48 -1.98
C LEU A 615 -2.39 30.36 -1.87
N LEU A 616 -3.13 31.45 -2.04
CA LEU A 616 -4.60 31.45 -1.99
C LEU A 616 -5.21 30.58 -3.10
N ALA A 617 -4.69 30.67 -4.32
CA ALA A 617 -5.14 29.84 -5.45
C ALA A 617 -4.86 28.35 -5.19
N GLY A 618 -3.68 28.02 -4.65
CA GLY A 618 -3.32 26.66 -4.25
C GLY A 618 -4.21 26.12 -3.13
N LEU A 619 -4.49 26.92 -2.09
CA LEU A 619 -5.42 26.57 -1.02
C LEU A 619 -6.83 26.31 -1.55
N SER A 620 -7.34 27.18 -2.43
CA SER A 620 -8.67 27.03 -3.05
C SER A 620 -8.77 25.71 -3.83
N HIS A 621 -7.79 25.43 -4.68
CA HIS A 621 -7.76 24.19 -5.47
C HIS A 621 -7.71 22.94 -4.58
N ARG A 622 -6.93 22.99 -3.49
CA ARG A 622 -6.78 21.87 -2.56
C ARG A 622 -8.03 21.62 -1.73
N LEU A 623 -8.66 22.66 -1.18
CA LEU A 623 -9.92 22.53 -0.46
C LEU A 623 -11.03 21.97 -1.35
N ALA A 624 -11.03 22.33 -2.64
CA ALA A 624 -11.96 21.79 -3.61
C ALA A 624 -11.79 20.28 -3.84
N GLN A 625 -10.63 19.67 -3.58
CA GLN A 625 -10.47 18.21 -3.65
C GLN A 625 -11.18 17.48 -2.50
N TYR A 626 -11.39 18.17 -1.38
CA TYR A 626 -12.07 17.65 -0.17
C TYR A 626 -13.53 18.11 -0.06
N GLY A 627 -14.11 18.64 -1.15
CA GLY A 627 -15.49 19.12 -1.15
C GLY A 627 -15.73 20.37 -0.29
N GLN A 628 -14.68 21.12 0.04
CA GLN A 628 -14.74 22.39 0.77
C GLN A 628 -14.39 23.57 -0.15
N SER A 629 -14.71 24.80 0.25
CA SER A 629 -14.30 25.99 -0.49
C SER A 629 -13.88 27.12 0.44
N LEU A 630 -12.95 27.96 -0.01
CA LEU A 630 -12.54 29.15 0.76
C LEU A 630 -13.73 30.08 1.03
N GLY A 631 -14.67 30.19 0.08
CA GLY A 631 -15.89 30.98 0.26
C GLY A 631 -16.82 30.44 1.35
N ALA A 632 -16.83 29.13 1.62
CA ALA A 632 -17.58 28.55 2.73
C ALA A 632 -16.88 28.76 4.08
N ILE A 633 -15.55 28.78 4.10
CA ILE A 633 -14.73 29.03 5.30
C ILE A 633 -14.70 30.54 5.65
N LEU A 634 -14.79 31.41 4.63
CA LEU A 634 -14.71 32.86 4.70
C LEU A 634 -15.93 33.53 4.01
N PRO A 635 -17.17 33.27 4.47
CA PRO A 635 -18.37 33.77 3.80
C PRO A 635 -18.46 35.30 3.77
N GLU A 636 -17.76 35.98 4.67
CA GLU A 636 -17.73 37.44 4.76
C GLU A 636 -16.78 38.13 3.76
N GLN A 637 -15.93 37.39 3.04
CA GLN A 637 -14.96 37.95 2.07
C GLN A 637 -15.00 37.21 0.72
N PRO A 638 -15.99 37.50 -0.14
CA PRO A 638 -16.17 36.80 -1.42
C PRO A 638 -15.14 37.17 -2.50
N ASP A 639 -14.57 38.38 -2.50
CA ASP A 639 -13.49 38.81 -3.43
C ASP A 639 -12.15 38.94 -2.69
N LEU A 640 -11.52 37.79 -2.42
CA LEU A 640 -10.21 37.69 -1.76
C LEU A 640 -9.10 38.34 -2.60
N LEU A 641 -9.19 38.25 -3.93
CA LEU A 641 -8.18 38.86 -4.81
C LEU A 641 -8.28 40.38 -4.79
N GLY A 642 -9.50 40.93 -4.80
CA GLY A 642 -9.75 42.36 -4.65
C GLY A 642 -9.26 42.89 -3.31
N ALA A 643 -9.50 42.16 -2.22
CA ALA A 643 -8.99 42.51 -0.89
C ALA A 643 -7.46 42.53 -0.87
N LEU A 644 -6.80 41.53 -1.46
CA LEU A 644 -5.33 41.47 -1.56
C LEU A 644 -4.75 42.65 -2.36
N GLN A 645 -5.41 43.07 -3.44
CA GLN A 645 -4.96 44.19 -4.30
C GLN A 645 -5.16 45.58 -3.65
N GLN A 646 -6.08 45.71 -2.70
CA GLN A 646 -6.34 46.97 -1.98
C GLN A 646 -5.37 47.23 -0.83
N MET A 647 -4.68 46.19 -0.33
CA MET A 647 -3.71 46.31 0.76
C MET A 647 -2.44 47.00 0.27
N GLU A 648 -2.05 48.09 0.93
CA GLU A 648 -0.91 48.93 0.50
C GLU A 648 0.43 48.41 1.04
N SER A 649 0.43 47.69 2.18
CA SER A 649 1.65 47.25 2.84
C SER A 649 1.85 45.72 2.84
N ALA A 650 3.10 45.29 2.74
CA ALA A 650 3.48 43.88 2.84
C ALA A 650 3.03 43.25 4.18
N ARG A 651 3.17 44.01 5.27
CA ARG A 651 2.79 43.58 6.63
C ARG A 651 1.29 43.35 6.77
N GLU A 652 0.47 44.17 6.12
CA GLU A 652 -0.99 44.01 6.10
C GLU A 652 -1.40 42.71 5.38
N ARG A 653 -0.78 42.42 4.22
CA ARG A 653 -1.00 41.19 3.46
C ARG A 653 -0.56 39.94 4.25
N GLU A 654 0.56 40.03 4.95
CA GLU A 654 1.09 38.94 5.81
C GLU A 654 0.14 38.61 6.97
N LEU A 655 -0.31 39.63 7.71
CA LEU A 655 -1.26 39.48 8.82
C LEU A 655 -2.61 38.90 8.35
N TRP A 656 -3.09 39.36 7.18
CA TRP A 656 -4.32 38.86 6.58
C TRP A 656 -4.20 37.38 6.19
N LEU A 657 -3.10 36.97 5.57
CA LEU A 657 -2.84 35.56 5.22
C LEU A 657 -2.72 34.65 6.45
N HIS A 658 -2.07 35.11 7.53
CA HIS A 658 -2.04 34.37 8.80
C HIS A 658 -3.46 34.13 9.35
N GLY A 659 -4.35 35.12 9.23
CA GLY A 659 -5.75 34.99 9.62
C GLY A 659 -6.49 33.93 8.80
N ILE A 660 -6.29 33.92 7.48
CA ILE A 660 -6.89 32.94 6.56
C ILE A 660 -6.41 31.52 6.90
N LEU A 661 -5.09 31.30 7.01
CA LEU A 661 -4.51 29.99 7.33
C LEU A 661 -5.00 29.48 8.68
N ARG A 662 -5.16 30.35 9.69
CA ARG A 662 -5.71 29.97 10.99
C ARG A 662 -7.16 29.49 10.90
N ARG A 663 -8.01 30.15 10.11
CA ARG A 663 -9.42 29.76 9.94
C ARG A 663 -9.54 28.46 9.15
N VAL A 664 -8.76 28.30 8.09
CA VAL A 664 -8.65 27.03 7.35
C VAL A 664 -8.21 25.91 8.29
N ARG A 665 -7.16 26.13 9.12
CA ARG A 665 -6.72 25.15 10.12
C ARG A 665 -7.82 24.81 11.12
N THR A 666 -8.52 25.82 11.65
CA THR A 666 -9.59 25.61 12.64
C THR A 666 -10.72 24.77 12.04
N ALA A 667 -11.09 25.02 10.78
CA ALA A 667 -12.07 24.21 10.05
C ALA A 667 -11.59 22.76 9.86
N CYS A 668 -10.30 22.55 9.58
CA CYS A 668 -9.72 21.20 9.47
C CYS A 668 -9.59 20.47 10.82
N THR A 669 -9.25 21.16 11.91
CA THR A 669 -8.98 20.54 13.23
C THR A 669 -10.22 20.34 14.10
N ALA A 670 -11.26 21.17 13.95
CA ALA A 670 -12.51 21.02 14.71
C ALA A 670 -13.24 19.68 14.41
N GLY A 671 -12.87 18.99 13.33
CA GLY A 671 -13.35 17.64 13.03
C GLY A 671 -12.66 16.51 13.81
N ALA A 672 -11.50 16.73 14.44
CA ALA A 672 -10.65 15.63 14.92
C ALA A 672 -10.62 15.40 16.45
N SER A 673 -10.96 16.39 17.29
CA SER A 673 -10.72 16.31 18.75
C SER A 673 -11.98 16.28 19.64
N GLN A 674 -13.17 16.07 19.07
CA GLN A 674 -14.42 15.92 19.83
C GLN A 674 -15.29 14.71 19.42
N ALA A 675 -14.84 13.85 18.52
CA ALA A 675 -15.62 12.71 18.04
C ALA A 675 -15.11 11.41 18.66
N GLN A 676 -15.64 11.04 19.83
CA GLN A 676 -15.73 9.61 20.14
C GLN A 676 -16.76 9.01 19.17
N PRO A 677 -16.56 7.78 18.67
CA PRO A 677 -17.47 7.20 17.71
C PRO A 677 -18.82 6.88 18.38
N ASP A 678 -19.91 7.14 17.66
CA ASP A 678 -21.25 6.80 18.15
C ASP A 678 -21.44 5.27 18.26
N VAL A 679 -20.77 4.50 17.39
CA VAL A 679 -20.71 3.03 17.38
C VAL A 679 -19.27 2.57 17.59
N MET A 680 -19.03 1.70 18.55
CA MET A 680 -17.73 1.15 18.91
C MET A 680 -17.67 -0.34 18.61
N PHE A 681 -16.58 -0.78 17.97
CA PHE A 681 -16.32 -2.18 17.68
C PHE A 681 -15.47 -2.80 18.80
N ASN A 682 -15.90 -3.97 19.29
CA ASN A 682 -15.32 -4.66 20.43
C ASN A 682 -14.93 -6.11 20.09
N LYS A 683 -14.01 -6.68 20.87
CA LYS A 683 -13.77 -8.13 20.93
C LYS A 683 -14.52 -8.71 22.14
N PRO A 684 -14.76 -10.04 22.22
CA PRO A 684 -15.46 -10.64 23.36
C PRO A 684 -14.94 -10.16 24.72
N PHE A 685 -13.63 -10.27 24.96
CA PHE A 685 -12.99 -9.87 26.22
C PHE A 685 -13.08 -8.36 26.53
N THR A 686 -13.23 -7.48 25.52
CA THR A 686 -13.32 -6.03 25.76
C THR A 686 -14.73 -5.55 26.15
N LEU A 687 -15.77 -6.37 25.94
CA LEU A 687 -17.15 -6.01 26.29
C LEU A 687 -17.30 -5.76 27.79
N SER A 688 -16.68 -6.60 28.62
CA SER A 688 -16.70 -6.43 30.08
C SER A 688 -15.97 -5.14 30.50
N ARG A 689 -14.79 -4.89 29.92
CA ARG A 689 -13.97 -3.71 30.21
C ARG A 689 -14.67 -2.39 29.87
N PHE A 690 -15.42 -2.36 28.77
CA PHE A 690 -16.15 -1.17 28.33
C PHE A 690 -17.62 -1.17 28.75
N LYS A 691 -18.03 -2.01 29.71
CA LYS A 691 -19.45 -2.16 30.04
C LYS A 691 -20.15 -0.88 30.46
N ASP A 692 -19.44 -0.01 31.19
CA ASP A 692 -19.96 1.30 31.63
C ASP A 692 -19.97 2.35 30.50
N TYR A 693 -19.31 2.05 29.38
CA TYR A 693 -19.21 2.90 28.19
C TYR A 693 -20.16 2.49 27.07
N LEU A 694 -20.88 1.37 27.21
CA LEU A 694 -21.74 0.79 26.19
C LEU A 694 -23.20 0.80 26.62
N LEU A 695 -24.10 1.10 25.68
CA LEU A 695 -25.54 1.00 25.89
C LEU A 695 -26.01 -0.45 25.79
N ASP A 696 -27.07 -0.76 26.54
CA ASP A 696 -27.76 -2.05 26.48
C ASP A 696 -28.56 -2.18 25.18
N LEU A 697 -28.17 -3.11 24.31
CA LEU A 697 -28.81 -3.36 23.01
C LEU A 697 -29.76 -4.56 23.04
N SER A 698 -30.07 -5.12 24.22
CA SER A 698 -30.87 -6.34 24.35
C SER A 698 -32.28 -6.23 23.77
N ASP A 699 -32.80 -5.01 23.63
CA ASP A 699 -34.14 -4.72 23.09
C ASP A 699 -34.20 -4.65 21.56
N THR A 700 -33.04 -4.52 20.89
CA THR A 700 -32.93 -4.40 19.43
C THR A 700 -33.33 -5.70 18.70
N GLU A 701 -33.90 -5.58 17.50
CA GLU A 701 -34.19 -6.72 16.64
C GLU A 701 -32.90 -7.37 16.13
N ALA A 702 -31.86 -6.58 15.87
CA ALA A 702 -30.51 -7.07 15.60
C ALA A 702 -30.02 -8.05 16.68
N ALA A 703 -30.11 -7.68 17.96
CA ALA A 703 -29.69 -8.56 19.06
C ALA A 703 -30.55 -9.81 19.19
N LYS A 704 -31.88 -9.71 19.01
CA LYS A 704 -32.81 -10.85 19.09
C LYS A 704 -32.61 -11.87 17.97
N ASN A 705 -32.29 -11.40 16.77
CA ASN A 705 -32.08 -12.26 15.61
C ASN A 705 -30.64 -12.81 15.53
N ASN A 706 -29.72 -12.33 16.37
CA ASN A 706 -28.35 -12.80 16.44
C ASN A 706 -28.23 -14.08 17.29
N THR A 707 -27.61 -15.12 16.75
CA THR A 707 -27.51 -16.44 17.39
C THR A 707 -26.47 -16.50 18.50
N LEU A 708 -25.57 -15.52 18.59
CA LEU A 708 -24.44 -15.51 19.52
C LEU A 708 -24.55 -14.43 20.60
N ALA A 709 -25.20 -13.30 20.31
CA ALA A 709 -25.21 -12.11 21.17
C ALA A 709 -25.62 -12.40 22.62
N ALA A 710 -26.66 -13.21 22.82
CA ALA A 710 -27.14 -13.58 24.16
C ALA A 710 -26.10 -14.38 24.97
N GLY A 711 -25.25 -15.17 24.31
CA GLY A 711 -24.19 -15.93 24.96
C GLY A 711 -23.03 -15.06 25.49
N TYR A 712 -22.91 -13.83 24.99
CA TYR A 712 -21.90 -12.85 25.39
C TYR A 712 -22.46 -11.73 26.28
N ALA A 713 -23.65 -11.91 26.84
CA ALA A 713 -24.26 -10.90 27.69
C ALA A 713 -23.44 -10.67 28.97
N VAL A 714 -23.11 -9.40 29.24
CA VAL A 714 -22.38 -8.98 30.45
C VAL A 714 -23.41 -8.44 31.43
N ASP A 715 -23.42 -8.97 32.67
CA ASP A 715 -24.40 -8.61 33.70
C ASP A 715 -25.87 -8.73 33.20
N GLY A 716 -26.13 -9.71 32.33
CA GLY A 716 -27.44 -9.97 31.71
C GLY A 716 -27.82 -9.03 30.56
N LYS A 717 -26.89 -8.17 30.10
CA LYS A 717 -27.12 -7.18 29.04
C LYS A 717 -26.26 -7.48 27.80
N ILE A 718 -26.85 -7.35 26.62
CA ILE A 718 -26.13 -7.43 25.35
C ILE A 718 -25.53 -6.05 25.05
N LEU A 719 -24.23 -5.89 25.30
CA LEU A 719 -23.52 -4.61 25.12
C LEU A 719 -22.89 -4.46 23.73
N GLY A 720 -22.92 -5.52 22.94
CA GLY A 720 -22.51 -5.49 21.54
C GLY A 720 -23.13 -6.66 20.76
N VAL A 721 -23.41 -6.43 19.48
CA VAL A 721 -23.94 -7.46 18.57
C VAL A 721 -22.81 -7.93 17.65
N PRO A 722 -22.44 -9.22 17.65
CA PRO A 722 -21.33 -9.74 16.85
C PRO A 722 -21.67 -9.74 15.36
N MET A 723 -20.73 -9.28 14.54
CA MET A 723 -20.91 -9.17 13.09
C MET A 723 -20.85 -10.51 12.38
N THR A 724 -20.04 -11.43 12.88
CA THR A 724 -19.77 -12.73 12.26
C THR A 724 -19.64 -13.82 13.31
N ALA A 725 -19.71 -15.07 12.86
CA ALA A 725 -19.43 -16.26 13.63
C ALA A 725 -18.20 -16.98 13.05
N GLY A 726 -17.27 -17.39 13.91
CA GLY A 726 -16.13 -18.25 13.61
C GLY A 726 -16.29 -19.62 14.26
N TYR A 727 -15.87 -20.67 13.55
CA TYR A 727 -15.96 -22.06 13.99
C TYR A 727 -14.60 -22.72 13.91
N GLU A 728 -14.36 -23.68 14.79
CA GLU A 728 -13.13 -24.47 14.82
C GLU A 728 -13.35 -25.86 14.25
N TYR A 729 -12.43 -26.32 13.40
CA TYR A 729 -12.54 -27.58 12.69
C TYR A 729 -11.27 -28.41 12.81
N VAL A 730 -11.43 -29.71 12.59
CA VAL A 730 -10.36 -30.66 12.33
C VAL A 730 -10.49 -31.09 10.87
N TYR A 731 -9.53 -30.68 10.06
CA TYR A 731 -9.45 -31.03 8.64
C TYR A 731 -8.69 -32.35 8.49
N TYR A 732 -9.12 -33.18 7.55
CA TYR A 732 -8.51 -34.48 7.29
C TYR A 732 -8.60 -34.88 5.82
N TRP A 733 -7.70 -35.78 5.40
CA TRP A 733 -7.73 -36.40 4.07
C TRP A 733 -8.51 -37.72 4.09
N LYS A 734 -9.66 -37.75 3.41
CA LYS A 734 -10.59 -38.90 3.36
C LYS A 734 -9.94 -40.14 2.80
N ASP A 735 -9.15 -39.99 1.74
CA ASP A 735 -8.44 -41.09 1.10
C ASP A 735 -7.37 -41.69 2.01
N MET A 736 -6.67 -40.88 2.80
CA MET A 736 -5.72 -41.37 3.79
C MET A 736 -6.42 -42.10 4.95
N PHE A 737 -7.59 -41.63 5.37
CA PHE A 737 -8.42 -42.30 6.36
C PHE A 737 -8.92 -43.66 5.83
N GLU A 738 -9.42 -43.70 4.60
CA GLU A 738 -9.87 -44.94 3.95
C GLU A 738 -8.73 -45.95 3.81
N GLU A 739 -7.55 -45.51 3.35
CA GLU A 739 -6.36 -46.36 3.20
C GLU A 739 -5.89 -46.96 4.54
N ALA A 740 -5.90 -46.17 5.62
CA ALA A 740 -5.58 -46.64 6.96
C ALA A 740 -6.75 -47.38 7.65
N GLY A 741 -7.94 -47.43 7.05
CA GLY A 741 -9.16 -48.00 7.63
C GLY A 741 -9.60 -47.28 8.92
N VAL A 742 -9.54 -45.95 8.92
CA VAL A 742 -9.91 -45.06 10.03
C VAL A 742 -11.24 -44.40 9.70
N GLU A 743 -12.18 -44.41 10.65
CA GLU A 743 -13.44 -43.67 10.55
C GLU A 743 -13.33 -42.30 11.23
N VAL A 744 -14.24 -41.38 10.92
CA VAL A 744 -14.28 -40.06 11.55
C VAL A 744 -14.57 -40.21 13.05
N PRO A 745 -13.67 -39.74 13.94
CA PRO A 745 -13.80 -39.99 15.37
C PRO A 745 -14.91 -39.15 16.00
N THR A 746 -15.66 -39.75 16.93
CA THR A 746 -16.75 -39.06 17.63
C THR A 746 -16.51 -38.91 19.14
N THR A 747 -15.49 -39.56 19.67
CA THR A 747 -15.02 -39.41 21.06
C THR A 747 -13.53 -39.09 21.10
N TRP A 748 -13.04 -38.62 22.25
CA TRP A 748 -11.62 -38.28 22.41
C TRP A 748 -10.72 -39.52 22.26
N GLY A 749 -11.16 -40.65 22.82
CA GLY A 749 -10.47 -41.93 22.67
C GLY A 749 -10.40 -42.40 21.21
N ASP A 750 -11.49 -42.21 20.44
CA ASP A 750 -11.48 -42.54 19.01
C ASP A 750 -10.49 -41.65 18.23
N PHE A 751 -10.40 -40.36 18.58
CA PHE A 751 -9.47 -39.43 17.94
C PHE A 751 -8.01 -39.80 18.21
N GLN A 752 -7.68 -40.15 19.45
CA GLN A 752 -6.36 -40.68 19.81
C GLN A 752 -6.05 -41.96 19.04
N ALA A 753 -6.98 -42.92 19.01
CA ALA A 753 -6.81 -44.19 18.29
C ALA A 753 -6.66 -43.98 16.76
N ALA A 754 -7.44 -43.07 16.18
CA ALA A 754 -7.35 -42.69 14.78
C ALA A 754 -5.97 -42.10 14.45
N ALA A 755 -5.49 -41.14 15.25
CA ALA A 755 -4.18 -40.52 15.07
C ALA A 755 -3.03 -41.55 15.19
N THR A 756 -3.07 -42.42 16.20
CA THR A 756 -2.07 -43.51 16.35
C THR A 756 -2.09 -44.44 15.14
N LYS A 757 -3.27 -44.88 14.69
CA LYS A 757 -3.39 -45.78 13.54
C LYS A 757 -2.86 -45.16 12.24
N LEU A 758 -3.11 -43.87 12.02
CA LEU A 758 -2.56 -43.12 10.89
C LEU A 758 -1.03 -43.03 10.97
N GLN A 759 -0.50 -42.73 12.16
CA GLN A 759 0.94 -42.62 12.39
C GLN A 759 1.63 -43.97 12.17
N ASP A 760 1.07 -45.06 12.68
CA ASP A 760 1.61 -46.41 12.51
C ASP A 760 1.58 -46.86 11.05
N HIS A 761 0.52 -46.52 10.32
CA HIS A 761 0.34 -46.91 8.92
C HIS A 761 1.31 -46.16 7.99
N PHE A 762 1.24 -44.83 7.95
CA PHE A 762 2.02 -44.01 7.02
C PHE A 762 3.45 -43.79 7.50
N GLY A 763 3.66 -43.67 8.82
CA GLY A 763 4.97 -43.50 9.44
C GLY A 763 5.93 -44.67 9.24
N ALA A 764 5.40 -45.88 8.96
CA ALA A 764 6.22 -47.03 8.59
C ALA A 764 6.95 -46.83 7.24
N SER A 765 6.38 -46.02 6.34
CA SER A 765 6.92 -45.75 5.00
C SER A 765 7.62 -44.39 4.89
N ASP A 766 7.13 -43.39 5.63
CA ASP A 766 7.70 -42.06 5.74
C ASP A 766 7.94 -41.73 7.22
N PRO A 767 9.18 -41.89 7.70
CA PRO A 767 9.53 -41.61 9.08
C PRO A 767 9.29 -40.15 9.53
N ASP A 768 9.09 -39.22 8.60
CA ASP A 768 8.84 -37.80 8.90
C ASP A 768 7.34 -37.45 8.78
N PHE A 769 6.49 -38.45 8.51
CA PHE A 769 5.04 -38.31 8.48
C PHE A 769 4.48 -37.88 9.85
N MET A 770 3.47 -37.01 9.81
CA MET A 770 2.72 -36.57 10.99
C MET A 770 1.26 -37.00 10.86
N ALA A 771 0.75 -37.83 11.75
CA ALA A 771 -0.69 -38.09 11.78
C ALA A 771 -1.47 -36.79 12.02
N ILE A 772 -1.00 -35.95 12.95
CA ILE A 772 -1.53 -34.60 13.19
C ILE A 772 -0.43 -33.57 12.91
N ALA A 773 -0.66 -32.71 11.92
CA ALA A 773 0.20 -31.57 11.65
C ALA A 773 0.10 -30.53 12.76
N LEU A 774 1.24 -30.20 13.37
CA LEU A 774 1.36 -29.15 14.38
C LEU A 774 2.74 -28.50 14.31
N GLY A 775 2.76 -27.18 14.14
CA GLY A 775 3.99 -26.39 14.17
C GLY A 775 4.26 -25.80 15.56
N ALA A 776 4.68 -26.63 16.52
CA ALA A 776 4.80 -26.23 17.93
C ALA A 776 5.93 -25.21 18.19
N LYS A 777 6.82 -24.96 17.21
CA LYS A 777 7.86 -23.93 17.29
C LYS A 777 7.30 -22.52 17.55
N ASP A 778 6.14 -22.22 16.97
CA ASP A 778 5.52 -20.90 17.07
C ASP A 778 4.61 -20.77 18.31
N GLU A 779 4.51 -21.82 19.13
CA GLU A 779 3.73 -21.96 20.38
C GLU A 779 2.20 -21.84 20.20
N TRP A 780 1.72 -20.87 19.42
CA TRP A 780 0.30 -20.61 19.20
C TRP A 780 -0.47 -21.70 18.43
N PRO A 781 0.11 -22.53 17.53
CA PRO A 781 -0.67 -23.52 16.76
C PRO A 781 -1.32 -24.62 17.61
N GLY A 782 -0.92 -24.75 18.88
CA GLY A 782 -1.57 -25.63 19.85
C GLY A 782 -2.93 -25.12 20.37
N TYR A 783 -3.38 -23.93 19.97
CA TYR A 783 -4.60 -23.29 20.49
C TYR A 783 -5.88 -24.13 20.41
N PRO A 784 -6.17 -24.96 19.37
CA PRO A 784 -7.41 -25.73 19.34
C PRO A 784 -7.50 -26.72 20.51
N PHE A 785 -6.34 -27.15 21.00
CA PHE A 785 -6.20 -28.01 22.16
C PHE A 785 -6.09 -27.18 23.44
N MET A 786 -5.02 -26.37 23.56
CA MET A 786 -4.68 -25.69 24.81
C MET A 786 -5.69 -24.62 25.23
N GLU A 787 -6.28 -23.92 24.25
CA GLU A 787 -7.18 -22.80 24.52
C GLU A 787 -8.64 -23.26 24.63
N PHE A 788 -9.09 -24.13 23.72
CA PHE A 788 -10.50 -24.45 23.58
C PHE A 788 -10.96 -25.75 24.21
N MET A 789 -10.08 -26.76 24.27
CA MET A 789 -10.47 -28.06 24.84
C MET A 789 -10.97 -27.93 26.28
N PRO A 790 -10.40 -27.08 27.17
CA PRO A 790 -10.96 -26.88 28.51
C PRO A 790 -12.43 -26.44 28.50
N ALA A 791 -12.81 -25.53 27.60
CA ALA A 791 -14.20 -25.09 27.47
C ALA A 791 -15.13 -26.22 26.96
N LEU A 792 -14.60 -27.16 26.17
CA LEU A 792 -15.38 -28.27 25.59
C LEU A 792 -15.63 -29.43 26.57
N VAL A 793 -14.77 -29.62 27.59
CA VAL A 793 -14.89 -30.72 28.58
C VAL A 793 -16.27 -30.75 29.21
N ASN A 794 -16.73 -29.60 29.74
CA ASN A 794 -18.06 -29.47 30.34
C ASN A 794 -18.99 -28.48 29.62
N GLY A 795 -18.51 -27.84 28.54
CA GLY A 795 -19.29 -26.84 27.80
C GLY A 795 -19.32 -25.48 28.49
N ASN A 796 -18.23 -25.15 29.20
CA ASN A 796 -18.06 -23.89 29.89
C ASN A 796 -17.22 -22.93 29.04
N GLY A 797 -17.86 -22.10 28.22
CA GLY A 797 -17.18 -21.06 27.44
C GLY A 797 -16.64 -19.88 28.26
N GLN A 798 -16.94 -19.84 29.56
CA GLN A 798 -16.48 -18.86 30.56
C GLN A 798 -15.38 -19.44 31.46
N ASN A 799 -14.80 -20.59 31.12
CA ASN A 799 -13.81 -21.32 31.90
C ASN A 799 -12.68 -20.43 32.43
N TRP A 800 -12.16 -19.51 31.61
CA TRP A 800 -11.09 -18.58 32.00
C TRP A 800 -11.53 -17.58 33.07
N ASN A 801 -12.77 -17.10 32.99
CA ASN A 801 -13.34 -16.21 34.00
C ASN A 801 -13.66 -16.95 35.30
N ASP A 802 -14.12 -18.19 35.20
CA ASP A 802 -14.46 -18.99 36.36
C ASP A 802 -13.21 -19.46 37.12
N MET A 803 -12.11 -19.77 36.42
CA MET A 803 -10.86 -20.11 37.09
C MET A 803 -10.26 -18.93 37.87
N ALA A 804 -10.51 -17.68 37.44
CA ALA A 804 -10.07 -16.49 38.17
C ALA A 804 -10.77 -16.35 39.55
N LYS A 805 -11.88 -17.07 39.77
CA LYS A 805 -12.69 -17.03 41.01
C LYS A 805 -12.31 -18.11 42.03
N VAL A 806 -11.36 -18.98 41.72
CA VAL A 806 -10.96 -20.10 42.60
C VAL A 806 -9.45 -20.12 42.82
N ASP A 807 -9.02 -20.61 43.99
CA ASP A 807 -7.60 -20.64 44.36
C ASP A 807 -6.81 -21.74 43.65
N ALA A 808 -7.45 -22.87 43.33
CA ALA A 808 -6.80 -24.04 42.75
C ALA A 808 -7.51 -24.50 41.46
N PRO A 809 -7.46 -23.72 40.36
CA PRO A 809 -8.14 -24.05 39.12
C PRO A 809 -7.50 -25.20 38.32
N PHE A 810 -6.27 -25.59 38.61
CA PHE A 810 -5.55 -26.70 37.97
C PHE A 810 -5.61 -28.00 38.77
N ALA A 811 -6.33 -28.02 39.90
CA ALA A 811 -6.48 -29.18 40.75
C ALA A 811 -7.16 -30.36 40.04
N GLU A 812 -6.94 -31.57 40.55
CA GLU A 812 -7.54 -32.79 40.00
C GLU A 812 -9.08 -32.67 39.90
N GLY A 813 -9.62 -33.01 38.73
CA GLY A 813 -11.06 -33.01 38.46
C GLY A 813 -11.61 -31.68 37.93
N THR A 814 -10.80 -30.62 37.80
CA THR A 814 -11.23 -29.40 37.08
C THR A 814 -11.20 -29.60 35.55
N ASP A 815 -11.96 -28.79 34.83
CA ASP A 815 -12.03 -28.84 33.35
C ASP A 815 -10.65 -28.68 32.71
N ILE A 816 -9.84 -27.77 33.23
CA ILE A 816 -8.49 -27.49 32.74
C ILE A 816 -7.57 -28.69 33.02
N ASN A 817 -7.60 -29.23 34.23
CA ASN A 817 -6.78 -30.39 34.59
C ASN A 817 -7.11 -31.59 33.69
N ILE A 818 -8.41 -31.90 33.51
CA ILE A 818 -8.86 -32.99 32.64
C ILE A 818 -8.41 -32.77 31.18
N ALA A 819 -8.58 -31.55 30.66
CA ALA A 819 -8.16 -31.23 29.30
C ALA A 819 -6.64 -31.36 29.14
N TYR A 820 -5.85 -30.78 30.04
CA TYR A 820 -4.40 -30.76 29.91
C TYR A 820 -3.76 -32.13 30.06
N HIS A 821 -4.31 -33.03 30.89
CA HIS A 821 -3.86 -34.42 30.93
C HIS A 821 -4.11 -35.15 29.61
N ARG A 822 -5.32 -35.01 29.05
CA ARG A 822 -5.65 -35.60 27.75
C ARG A 822 -4.80 -35.06 26.61
N ILE A 823 -4.51 -33.76 26.63
CA ILE A 823 -3.64 -33.10 25.65
C ILE A 823 -2.21 -33.62 25.79
N TYR A 824 -1.71 -33.71 27.02
CA TYR A 824 -0.37 -34.21 27.30
C TYR A 824 -0.19 -35.67 26.85
N ASP A 825 -1.19 -36.53 27.07
CA ASP A 825 -1.22 -37.90 26.56
C ASP A 825 -1.14 -37.94 25.02
N LEU A 826 -1.90 -37.05 24.34
CA LEU A 826 -1.84 -36.96 22.88
C LEU A 826 -0.47 -36.42 22.40
N PHE A 827 0.05 -35.35 23.03
CA PHE A 827 1.30 -34.68 22.66
C PHE A 827 2.51 -35.60 22.82
N THR A 828 2.47 -36.50 23.80
CA THR A 828 3.53 -37.47 24.07
C THR A 828 3.34 -38.82 23.35
N SER A 829 2.25 -39.02 22.61
CA SER A 829 1.94 -40.28 21.92
C SER A 829 2.78 -40.54 20.65
N GLY A 830 3.47 -39.52 20.13
CA GLY A 830 4.29 -39.61 18.91
C GLY A 830 3.56 -39.34 17.59
N VAL A 831 2.28 -38.93 17.63
CA VAL A 831 1.44 -38.68 16.44
C VAL A 831 1.72 -37.35 15.72
N PHE A 832 2.60 -36.51 16.26
CA PHE A 832 2.99 -35.21 15.70
C PHE A 832 4.31 -35.29 14.90
N GLY A 833 4.75 -36.49 14.52
CA GLY A 833 6.05 -36.72 13.89
C GLY A 833 7.23 -36.54 14.86
N LYS A 834 8.45 -36.54 14.31
CA LYS A 834 9.68 -36.59 15.12
C LYS A 834 10.09 -35.28 15.79
N ASP A 835 9.75 -34.14 15.19
CA ASP A 835 10.22 -32.83 15.67
C ASP A 835 9.14 -31.73 15.49
N PRO A 836 8.03 -31.78 16.26
CA PRO A 836 7.01 -30.74 16.22
C PRO A 836 7.53 -29.37 16.70
N LEU A 837 8.54 -29.33 17.57
CA LEU A 837 9.15 -28.09 18.09
C LEU A 837 10.11 -27.42 17.07
N GLY A 838 10.56 -28.14 16.05
CA GLY A 838 11.38 -27.62 14.96
C GLY A 838 10.59 -26.94 13.83
N LEU A 839 9.28 -27.20 13.74
CA LEU A 839 8.41 -26.76 12.65
C LEU A 839 7.53 -25.57 13.04
N GLY A 840 7.46 -24.55 12.17
CA GLY A 840 6.49 -23.45 12.29
C GLY A 840 5.13 -23.79 11.68
N ASN A 841 4.12 -22.96 11.93
CA ASN A 841 2.74 -23.20 11.48
C ASN A 841 2.61 -23.34 9.95
N ASP A 842 3.25 -22.43 9.21
CA ASP A 842 3.19 -22.43 7.74
C ASP A 842 3.81 -23.70 7.16
N GLN A 843 4.86 -24.21 7.81
CA GLN A 843 5.52 -25.46 7.40
C GLN A 843 4.61 -26.65 7.66
N ALA A 844 3.98 -26.74 8.85
CA ALA A 844 3.03 -27.80 9.18
C ALA A 844 1.80 -27.80 8.24
N THR A 845 1.26 -26.61 7.93
CA THR A 845 0.14 -26.45 7.00
C THR A 845 0.53 -26.88 5.58
N ALA A 846 1.74 -26.54 5.13
CA ALA A 846 2.25 -26.97 3.83
C ALA A 846 2.45 -28.49 3.75
N LEU A 847 2.92 -29.13 4.83
CA LEU A 847 3.05 -30.59 4.89
C LEU A 847 1.67 -31.27 4.82
N PHE A 848 0.68 -30.75 5.55
CA PHE A 848 -0.71 -31.21 5.44
C PHE A 848 -1.26 -31.06 4.02
N ALA A 849 -1.07 -29.90 3.38
CA ALA A 849 -1.53 -29.65 2.01
C ALA A 849 -0.86 -30.57 0.97
N GLN A 850 0.37 -31.02 1.24
CA GLN A 850 1.13 -31.99 0.43
C GLN A 850 0.82 -33.46 0.78
N LYS A 851 -0.19 -33.73 1.62
CA LYS A 851 -0.53 -35.07 2.15
C LYS A 851 0.63 -35.78 2.86
N LYS A 852 1.56 -35.01 3.43
CA LYS A 852 2.59 -35.50 4.37
C LYS A 852 2.12 -35.47 5.82
N ALA A 853 0.89 -35.02 6.04
CA ALA A 853 0.16 -35.19 7.28
C ALA A 853 -1.31 -35.49 6.99
N ALA A 854 -1.96 -36.28 7.84
CA ALA A 854 -3.34 -36.72 7.63
C ALA A 854 -4.39 -35.78 8.24
N ILE A 855 -4.07 -35.11 9.35
CA ILE A 855 -4.99 -34.27 10.13
C ILE A 855 -4.35 -32.91 10.42
N ILE A 856 -5.15 -31.83 10.43
CA ILE A 856 -4.76 -30.53 10.99
C ILE A 856 -5.97 -29.87 11.66
N ALA A 857 -5.78 -29.29 12.86
CA ALA A 857 -6.84 -28.57 13.58
C ALA A 857 -6.66 -27.05 13.40
N LEU A 858 -7.63 -26.38 12.79
CA LEU A 858 -7.59 -24.95 12.48
C LEU A 858 -9.02 -24.37 12.42
N GLY A 859 -9.11 -23.04 12.57
CA GLY A 859 -10.36 -22.31 12.36
C GLY A 859 -10.87 -22.36 10.90
N ASP A 860 -12.03 -21.76 10.68
CA ASP A 860 -12.65 -21.60 9.35
C ASP A 860 -11.75 -20.90 8.32
N LEU A 861 -10.95 -19.91 8.73
CA LEU A 861 -9.94 -19.26 7.89
C LEU A 861 -8.82 -20.21 7.42
N GLY A 862 -8.61 -21.33 8.12
CA GLY A 862 -7.61 -22.34 7.77
C GLY A 862 -7.89 -23.03 6.42
N LEU A 863 -9.16 -23.15 6.02
CA LEU A 863 -9.54 -23.79 4.76
C LEU A 863 -8.89 -23.10 3.54
N GLN A 864 -8.89 -21.76 3.50
CA GLN A 864 -8.28 -21.01 2.41
C GLN A 864 -6.77 -21.23 2.33
N ASN A 865 -6.09 -21.37 3.46
CA ASN A 865 -4.65 -21.65 3.48
C ASN A 865 -4.33 -23.04 2.94
N ILE A 866 -5.18 -24.03 3.25
CA ILE A 866 -5.07 -25.39 2.71
C ILE A 866 -5.33 -25.37 1.19
N GLU A 867 -6.39 -24.69 0.74
CA GLU A 867 -6.74 -24.54 -0.68
C GLU A 867 -5.60 -23.92 -1.51
N ASN A 868 -4.92 -22.92 -0.95
CA ASN A 868 -3.79 -22.27 -1.64
C ASN A 868 -2.55 -23.18 -1.76
N GLY A 869 -2.40 -24.16 -0.87
CA GLY A 869 -1.24 -25.05 -0.82
C GLY A 869 -1.43 -26.42 -1.48
N ALA A 870 -2.68 -26.89 -1.58
CA ALA A 870 -3.00 -28.23 -2.08
C ALA A 870 -3.21 -28.25 -3.60
N GLU A 871 -2.81 -29.34 -4.27
CA GLU A 871 -3.08 -29.53 -5.71
C GLU A 871 -4.58 -29.72 -6.00
N SER A 872 -5.30 -30.40 -5.10
CA SER A 872 -6.76 -30.56 -5.11
C SER A 872 -7.27 -30.77 -3.69
N ILE A 873 -8.50 -30.30 -3.43
CA ILE A 873 -9.21 -30.48 -2.16
C ILE A 873 -10.38 -31.47 -2.25
N ASP A 874 -10.51 -32.24 -3.33
CA ASP A 874 -11.65 -33.16 -3.54
C ASP A 874 -11.77 -34.24 -2.44
N GLN A 875 -10.63 -34.59 -1.84
CA GLN A 875 -10.53 -35.56 -0.74
C GLN A 875 -10.47 -34.91 0.64
N LEU A 876 -10.58 -33.59 0.74
CA LEU A 876 -10.58 -32.89 2.01
C LEU A 876 -11.94 -33.06 2.69
N GLY A 877 -11.92 -33.39 3.97
CA GLY A 877 -13.09 -33.37 4.85
C GLY A 877 -12.83 -32.54 6.10
N ALA A 878 -13.89 -32.21 6.82
CA ALA A 878 -13.80 -31.58 8.13
C ALA A 878 -14.76 -32.23 9.13
N PHE A 879 -14.36 -32.29 10.39
CA PHE A 879 -15.20 -32.65 11.53
C PHE A 879 -14.87 -31.74 12.73
N TYR A 880 -15.69 -31.79 13.78
CA TYR A 880 -15.44 -31.03 15.01
C TYR A 880 -14.53 -31.80 15.96
N LEU A 881 -13.69 -31.10 16.75
CA LEU A 881 -12.80 -31.76 17.72
C LEU A 881 -13.62 -32.58 18.76
N PRO A 882 -13.48 -33.91 18.82
CA PRO A 882 -14.36 -34.75 19.61
C PRO A 882 -13.87 -34.88 21.06
N VAL A 883 -14.19 -33.92 21.92
CA VAL A 883 -13.68 -33.89 23.32
C VAL A 883 -14.49 -34.78 24.28
N ARG A 884 -15.64 -35.31 23.86
CA ARG A 884 -16.50 -36.16 24.71
C ARG A 884 -15.85 -37.53 24.97
N GLU A 885 -16.07 -38.07 26.16
CA GLU A 885 -15.54 -39.38 26.59
C GLU A 885 -16.29 -40.59 26.00
N SER A 886 -17.58 -40.42 25.71
CA SER A 886 -18.41 -41.47 25.13
C SER A 886 -19.61 -40.84 24.42
N GLU A 887 -20.24 -41.59 23.52
CA GLU A 887 -21.45 -41.15 22.80
C GLU A 887 -22.63 -40.81 23.74
N SER A 888 -22.63 -41.30 24.97
CA SER A 888 -23.64 -40.95 25.98
C SER A 888 -23.53 -39.50 26.50
N LYS A 889 -22.37 -38.86 26.29
CA LYS A 889 -22.12 -37.47 26.70
C LYS A 889 -22.39 -36.52 25.52
N PRO A 890 -22.87 -35.28 25.77
CA PRO A 890 -23.12 -34.33 24.70
C PRO A 890 -21.85 -34.06 23.87
N PHE A 891 -21.99 -34.08 22.55
CA PHE A 891 -20.95 -33.56 21.66
C PHE A 891 -20.96 -32.04 21.73
N ARG A 892 -19.79 -31.41 21.82
CA ARG A 892 -19.66 -29.96 21.95
C ARG A 892 -18.62 -29.42 20.97
N TYR A 893 -18.85 -28.23 20.44
CA TYR A 893 -17.92 -27.55 19.53
C TYR A 893 -17.89 -26.04 19.78
N ILE A 894 -16.76 -25.40 19.47
CA ILE A 894 -16.55 -23.97 19.70
C ILE A 894 -17.21 -23.14 18.62
N VAL A 895 -17.84 -22.05 19.05
CA VAL A 895 -18.23 -20.93 18.18
C VAL A 895 -17.77 -19.63 18.83
N GLN A 896 -17.22 -18.73 18.02
CA GLN A 896 -16.78 -17.41 18.45
C GLN A 896 -17.53 -16.31 17.70
N GLY A 897 -18.02 -15.31 18.42
CA GLY A 897 -18.44 -14.05 17.79
C GLY A 897 -17.25 -13.15 17.50
N ASP A 898 -17.26 -12.41 16.39
CA ASP A 898 -16.24 -11.40 16.11
C ASP A 898 -16.81 -10.01 15.82
N SER A 899 -15.99 -8.98 16.10
CA SER A 899 -16.23 -7.56 15.83
C SER A 899 -17.60 -7.08 16.32
N PHE A 900 -17.80 -7.04 17.63
CA PHE A 900 -19.07 -6.68 18.26
C PHE A 900 -19.36 -5.20 18.11
N MET A 901 -20.48 -4.85 17.48
CA MET A 901 -20.97 -3.47 17.41
C MET A 901 -21.74 -3.10 18.67
N GLY A 902 -21.18 -2.18 19.45
CA GLY A 902 -21.83 -1.55 20.59
C GLY A 902 -22.10 -0.07 20.34
N VAL A 903 -23.10 0.52 21.00
CA VAL A 903 -23.34 1.97 20.97
C VAL A 903 -22.73 2.60 22.21
N THR A 904 -22.00 3.69 22.05
CA THR A 904 -21.34 4.33 23.19
C THR A 904 -22.32 5.16 24.03
N THR A 905 -22.14 5.19 25.35
CA THR A 905 -22.91 6.04 26.27
C THR A 905 -22.66 7.55 26.03
N HIS A 906 -21.61 7.88 25.29
CA HIS A 906 -21.19 9.25 24.96
C HIS A 906 -21.66 9.71 23.58
N SER A 907 -22.37 8.85 22.83
CA SER A 907 -22.97 9.22 21.56
C SER A 907 -23.90 10.42 21.73
N LYS A 908 -23.76 11.41 20.83
CA LYS A 908 -24.68 12.56 20.78
C LYS A 908 -26.01 12.21 20.11
N ASN A 909 -26.08 11.06 19.41
CA ASN A 909 -27.25 10.58 18.68
C ASN A 909 -27.46 9.07 18.92
N PRO A 910 -27.69 8.62 20.17
CA PRO A 910 -27.74 7.19 20.50
C PRO A 910 -28.87 6.46 19.75
N GLU A 911 -29.99 7.12 19.49
CA GLU A 911 -31.10 6.57 18.69
C GLU A 911 -30.70 6.34 17.24
N LEU A 912 -29.91 7.24 16.64
CA LEU A 912 -29.41 7.08 15.27
C LEU A 912 -28.36 5.97 15.20
N ALA A 913 -27.50 5.87 16.21
CA ALA A 913 -26.51 4.80 16.31
C ALA A 913 -27.18 3.42 16.47
N ARG A 914 -28.24 3.33 17.28
CA ARG A 914 -29.10 2.14 17.37
C ARG A 914 -29.76 1.83 16.03
N ALA A 915 -30.35 2.82 15.37
CA ALA A 915 -30.97 2.65 14.05
C ALA A 915 -29.95 2.19 12.99
N PHE A 916 -28.69 2.64 13.09
CA PHE A 916 -27.61 2.16 12.23
C PHE A 916 -27.29 0.68 12.47
N ILE A 917 -27.26 0.23 13.72
CA ILE A 917 -27.09 -1.20 14.04
C ILE A 917 -28.27 -2.01 13.46
N GLU A 918 -29.51 -1.56 13.64
CA GLU A 918 -30.68 -2.23 13.07
C GLU A 918 -30.61 -2.29 11.54
N TRP A 919 -30.21 -1.19 10.89
CA TRP A 919 -30.01 -1.17 9.43
C TRP A 919 -28.87 -2.09 8.99
N PHE A 920 -27.74 -2.11 9.70
CA PHE A 920 -26.60 -2.96 9.36
C PHE A 920 -27.01 -4.43 9.34
N TYR A 921 -27.82 -4.86 10.32
CA TYR A 921 -28.32 -6.22 10.44
C TYR A 921 -29.66 -6.45 9.71
N SER A 922 -30.10 -5.52 8.88
CA SER A 922 -31.32 -5.64 8.08
C SER A 922 -31.09 -6.35 6.74
N GLU A 923 -32.19 -6.69 6.07
CA GLU A 923 -32.19 -7.29 4.72
C GLU A 923 -31.47 -6.42 3.68
N ASP A 924 -31.44 -5.10 3.89
CA ASP A 924 -30.85 -4.14 2.95
C ASP A 924 -29.31 -4.21 2.88
N TRP A 925 -28.65 -4.73 3.93
CA TRP A 925 -27.18 -4.68 4.04
C TRP A 925 -26.53 -6.02 4.42
N TYR A 926 -26.98 -6.64 5.51
CA TYR A 926 -26.29 -7.78 6.10
C TYR A 926 -26.08 -8.96 5.14
N PRO A 927 -27.08 -9.38 4.33
CA PRO A 927 -26.90 -10.48 3.37
C PRO A 927 -25.79 -10.21 2.35
N GLY A 928 -25.68 -8.96 1.87
CA GLY A 928 -24.63 -8.56 0.93
C GLY A 928 -23.25 -8.53 1.59
N TYR A 929 -23.17 -8.02 2.82
CA TYR A 929 -21.94 -8.01 3.62
C TYR A 929 -21.43 -9.44 3.90
N ILE A 930 -22.30 -10.32 4.40
CA ILE A 930 -21.90 -11.67 4.83
C ILE A 930 -21.52 -12.57 3.65
N ALA A 931 -22.13 -12.35 2.47
CA ALA A 931 -21.77 -13.01 1.23
C ALA A 931 -20.40 -12.59 0.68
N TYR A 932 -19.92 -11.38 1.01
CA TYR A 932 -18.64 -10.85 0.55
C TYR A 932 -17.43 -11.38 1.35
N ILE A 933 -17.61 -11.66 2.64
CA ILE A 933 -16.53 -12.15 3.52
C ILE A 933 -16.52 -13.68 3.60
N SER A 934 -15.47 -14.29 4.16
CA SER A 934 -15.37 -15.75 4.31
C SER A 934 -16.12 -16.30 5.52
N SER A 935 -16.19 -15.54 6.63
CA SER A 935 -16.78 -15.97 7.90
C SER A 935 -18.26 -16.36 7.81
N ALA A 936 -18.73 -17.13 8.79
CA ALA A 936 -20.13 -17.53 8.89
C ALA A 936 -21.01 -16.39 9.44
N SER A 937 -22.30 -16.49 9.14
CA SER A 937 -23.30 -15.55 9.64
C SER A 937 -23.52 -15.70 11.15
N SER A 938 -23.64 -14.58 11.85
CA SER A 938 -24.09 -14.53 13.24
C SER A 938 -25.62 -14.36 13.36
N MET A 939 -26.34 -14.25 12.24
CA MET A 939 -27.76 -13.92 12.19
C MET A 939 -28.61 -15.14 11.79
N SER A 940 -29.68 -15.39 12.54
CA SER A 940 -30.62 -16.50 12.30
C SER A 940 -31.55 -16.27 11.10
N ASN A 941 -31.90 -15.02 10.82
CA ASN A 941 -32.76 -14.61 9.71
C ASN A 941 -32.00 -14.42 8.39
N PHE A 942 -30.67 -14.34 8.43
CA PHE A 942 -29.80 -14.24 7.25
C PHE A 942 -28.68 -15.29 7.32
N PRO A 943 -29.02 -16.59 7.27
CA PRO A 943 -28.02 -17.65 7.32
C PRO A 943 -27.12 -17.61 6.07
N LYS A 944 -25.90 -18.11 6.23
CA LYS A 944 -24.95 -18.30 5.14
C LYS A 944 -24.58 -19.78 5.07
N ASP A 945 -24.68 -20.36 3.89
CA ASP A 945 -24.28 -21.74 3.68
C ASP A 945 -22.78 -21.92 3.91
N LYS A 946 -22.41 -22.95 4.66
CA LYS A 946 -21.02 -23.34 4.84
C LYS A 946 -20.46 -23.88 3.53
N ALA A 947 -19.14 -23.72 3.32
CA ALA A 947 -18.45 -24.42 2.25
C ALA A 947 -18.71 -25.95 2.38
N PRO A 948 -18.83 -26.70 1.26
CA PRO A 948 -19.18 -28.12 1.31
C PRO A 948 -18.34 -28.95 2.28
N VAL A 949 -17.02 -28.71 2.31
CA VAL A 949 -16.07 -29.37 3.23
C VAL A 949 -16.42 -29.10 4.70
N LEU A 950 -16.81 -27.87 5.04
CA LEU A 950 -17.15 -27.49 6.42
C LEU A 950 -18.55 -27.97 6.82
N ALA A 951 -19.48 -28.06 5.87
CA ALA A 951 -20.83 -28.57 6.10
C ALA A 951 -20.84 -30.06 6.50
N GLU A 952 -19.80 -30.82 6.12
CA GLU A 952 -19.64 -32.21 6.54
C GLU A 952 -19.49 -32.34 8.06
N ALA A 953 -18.90 -31.36 8.74
CA ALA A 953 -18.76 -31.38 10.19
C ALA A 953 -20.14 -31.34 10.90
N ASP A 954 -21.07 -30.55 10.37
CA ASP A 954 -22.45 -30.49 10.87
C ASP A 954 -23.19 -31.81 10.61
N ALA A 955 -23.02 -32.36 9.39
CA ALA A 955 -23.65 -33.61 9.00
C ALA A 955 -23.13 -34.80 9.82
N ALA A 956 -21.84 -34.77 10.21
CA ALA A 956 -21.22 -35.79 11.03
C ALA A 956 -21.69 -35.76 12.50
N GLN A 957 -22.10 -34.60 13.02
CA GLN A 957 -22.47 -34.42 14.43
C GLN A 957 -23.79 -33.63 14.59
N PRO A 958 -24.94 -34.20 14.18
CA PRO A 958 -26.24 -33.51 14.26
C PRO A 958 -26.72 -33.25 15.71
N ASP A 959 -26.15 -33.93 16.70
CA ASP A 959 -26.40 -33.74 18.14
C ASP A 959 -25.45 -32.72 18.80
N GLY A 960 -24.55 -32.10 18.01
CA GLY A 960 -23.56 -31.14 18.48
C GLY A 960 -24.15 -29.92 19.16
N LYS A 961 -23.54 -29.49 20.26
CA LYS A 961 -23.90 -28.28 21.01
C LYS A 961 -22.82 -27.22 20.91
N MET A 962 -23.23 -26.01 20.53
CA MET A 962 -22.35 -24.83 20.51
C MET A 962 -21.90 -24.44 21.91
N VAL A 963 -20.62 -24.11 22.03
CA VAL A 963 -20.01 -23.50 23.21
C VAL A 963 -19.43 -22.15 22.78
N MET A 964 -20.04 -21.07 23.28
CA MET A 964 -19.60 -19.70 22.99
C MET A 964 -18.39 -19.35 23.82
N TYR A 965 -17.25 -19.18 23.17
CA TYR A 965 -15.97 -18.90 23.84
C TYR A 965 -15.67 -17.40 23.89
N ASP A 966 -15.23 -16.89 25.04
CA ASP A 966 -15.04 -15.45 25.27
C ASP A 966 -13.59 -14.97 25.49
N GLY A 967 -12.63 -15.89 25.62
CA GLY A 967 -11.21 -15.57 25.74
C GLY A 967 -10.74 -15.07 27.11
N GLY A 968 -11.60 -15.08 28.13
CA GLY A 968 -11.27 -14.57 29.46
C GLY A 968 -11.29 -13.04 29.59
N GLY A 969 -11.55 -12.55 30.80
CA GLY A 969 -11.74 -11.14 31.15
C GLY A 969 -10.64 -10.60 32.05
N ASP A 970 -10.85 -9.38 32.55
CA ASP A 970 -9.82 -8.57 33.23
C ASP A 970 -9.17 -9.28 34.44
N ASP A 971 -9.94 -9.97 35.29
CA ASP A 971 -9.39 -10.68 36.45
C ASP A 971 -8.49 -11.85 36.04
N PHE A 972 -8.91 -12.62 35.04
CA PHE A 972 -8.10 -13.68 34.45
C PHE A 972 -6.81 -13.10 33.86
N THR A 973 -6.91 -12.06 33.03
CA THR A 973 -5.76 -11.40 32.43
C THR A 973 -4.81 -10.82 33.48
N ALA A 974 -5.33 -10.26 34.58
CA ALA A 974 -4.52 -9.74 35.66
C ALA A 974 -3.74 -10.84 36.38
N ILE A 975 -4.38 -11.96 36.72
CA ILE A 975 -3.72 -13.12 37.35
C ILE A 975 -2.70 -13.73 36.37
N GLN A 976 -3.10 -13.90 35.12
CA GLN A 976 -2.26 -14.43 34.04
C GLN A 976 -0.95 -13.62 33.92
N ASN A 977 -1.05 -12.30 33.89
CA ASN A 977 0.10 -11.40 33.86
C ASN A 977 0.95 -11.48 35.13
N GLU A 978 0.33 -11.60 36.31
CA GLU A 978 1.02 -11.67 37.60
C GLU A 978 1.88 -12.93 37.74
N ILE A 979 1.40 -14.08 37.24
CA ILE A 979 2.14 -15.35 37.32
C ILE A 979 2.86 -15.72 36.01
N ALA A 980 2.79 -14.84 35.00
CA ALA A 980 3.28 -15.09 33.63
C ALA A 980 2.78 -16.43 33.05
N PHE A 981 1.50 -16.74 33.28
CA PHE A 981 0.89 -17.96 32.78
C PHE A 981 0.59 -17.84 31.28
N ASP A 982 1.16 -18.74 30.49
CA ASP A 982 0.91 -18.82 29.06
C ASP A 982 0.59 -20.27 28.69
N TYR A 983 -0.67 -20.53 28.37
CA TYR A 983 -1.14 -21.86 28.00
C TYR A 983 -0.60 -22.33 26.63
N LYS A 984 -0.23 -21.43 25.72
CA LYS A 984 0.39 -21.77 24.43
C LYS A 984 1.82 -22.26 24.67
N LYS A 985 2.55 -21.53 25.50
CA LYS A 985 3.90 -21.92 25.93
C LYS A 985 3.91 -23.21 26.74
N LEU A 986 2.94 -23.40 27.64
CA LEU A 986 2.75 -24.65 28.37
C LEU A 986 2.56 -25.83 27.42
N GLY A 987 1.74 -25.67 26.37
CA GLY A 987 1.56 -26.70 25.34
C GLY A 987 2.83 -27.03 24.56
N ALA A 988 3.67 -26.04 24.25
CA ALA A 988 4.98 -26.29 23.65
C ALA A 988 5.93 -27.03 24.62
N GLN A 989 5.91 -26.68 25.92
CA GLN A 989 6.71 -27.35 26.94
C GLN A 989 6.33 -28.82 27.15
N MET A 990 5.07 -29.18 26.95
CA MET A 990 4.59 -30.57 27.01
C MET A 990 5.30 -31.51 26.03
N PHE A 991 5.87 -31.00 24.92
CA PHE A 991 6.68 -31.78 23.98
C PHE A 991 8.12 -32.03 24.44
N THR A 992 8.55 -31.46 25.56
CA THR A 992 9.94 -31.59 26.02
C THR A 992 10.17 -32.87 26.82
N ASP A 993 11.29 -33.54 26.56
CA ASP A 993 11.67 -34.76 27.26
C ASP A 993 11.78 -34.52 28.77
N GLY A 994 11.04 -35.33 29.56
CA GLY A 994 11.04 -35.25 31.02
C GLY A 994 10.19 -34.14 31.61
N PHE A 995 9.31 -33.50 30.83
CA PHE A 995 8.30 -32.59 31.35
C PHE A 995 7.36 -33.30 32.34
N ASP A 996 7.13 -32.70 33.51
CA ASP A 996 6.22 -33.23 34.55
C ASP A 996 4.99 -32.33 34.63
N LEU A 997 3.87 -32.80 34.06
CA LEU A 997 2.62 -32.05 34.03
C LEU A 997 2.04 -31.84 35.43
N ASP A 998 1.98 -32.89 36.25
CA ASP A 998 1.38 -32.85 37.59
C ASP A 998 2.11 -31.85 38.49
N ALA A 999 3.44 -31.91 38.49
CA ALA A 999 4.26 -30.96 39.24
C ALA A 999 4.06 -29.52 38.76
N THR A 1000 3.94 -29.33 37.44
CA THR A 1000 3.70 -28.00 36.84
C THR A 1000 2.32 -27.45 37.21
N LEU A 1001 1.26 -28.25 37.17
CA LEU A 1001 -0.08 -27.82 37.52
C LEU A 1001 -0.21 -27.50 39.02
N ALA A 1002 0.43 -28.29 39.89
CA ALA A 1002 0.46 -28.02 41.33
C ALA A 1002 1.21 -26.71 41.67
N ASP A 1003 2.31 -26.43 40.97
CA ASP A 1003 3.02 -25.14 41.09
C ASP A 1003 2.17 -23.97 40.57
N LEU A 1004 1.45 -24.17 39.47
CA LEU A 1004 0.53 -23.17 38.93
C LEU A 1004 -0.61 -22.86 39.92
N ASP A 1005 -1.22 -23.84 40.58
CA ASP A 1005 -2.23 -23.60 41.63
C ASP A 1005 -1.66 -22.77 42.79
N THR A 1006 -0.44 -23.09 43.22
CA THR A 1006 0.24 -22.36 44.31
C THR A 1006 0.46 -20.90 43.92
N LYS A 1007 0.93 -20.65 42.70
CA LYS A 1007 1.13 -19.30 42.15
C LYS A 1007 -0.19 -18.57 41.93
N TRP A 1008 -1.21 -19.28 41.45
CA TRP A 1008 -2.53 -18.73 41.18
C TRP A 1008 -3.18 -18.18 42.46
N ALA A 1009 -3.23 -18.99 43.52
CA ALA A 1009 -3.73 -18.58 44.82
C ALA A 1009 -2.97 -17.36 45.38
N ALA A 1010 -1.63 -17.35 45.25
CA ALA A 1010 -0.81 -16.23 45.68
C ALA A 1010 -1.10 -14.95 44.90
N ALA A 1011 -1.29 -15.05 43.58
CA ALA A 1011 -1.62 -13.92 42.71
C ALA A 1011 -3.02 -13.36 42.98
N ARG A 1012 -4.03 -14.21 43.16
CA ARG A 1012 -5.37 -13.78 43.57
C ARG A 1012 -5.34 -12.98 44.87
N ALA A 1013 -4.66 -13.52 45.88
CA ALA A 1013 -4.50 -12.85 47.18
C ALA A 1013 -3.74 -11.52 47.05
N LYS A 1014 -2.71 -11.44 46.21
CA LYS A 1014 -1.92 -10.22 45.96
C LYS A 1014 -2.74 -9.15 45.23
N LEU A 1015 -3.52 -9.53 44.23
CA LEU A 1015 -4.32 -8.64 43.40
C LEU A 1015 -5.64 -8.22 44.06
N GLY A 1016 -6.02 -8.87 45.17
CA GLY A 1016 -7.27 -8.60 45.87
C GLY A 1016 -8.51 -9.10 45.13
N ILE A 1017 -8.34 -10.10 44.27
CA ILE A 1017 -9.41 -10.76 43.51
C ILE A 1017 -10.04 -11.80 44.44
N GLN A 1018 -11.33 -11.62 44.77
CA GLN A 1018 -12.06 -12.47 45.73
C GLN A 1018 -12.60 -13.75 45.12
#